data_AF-A0AAF0F9H4-F1
#
_entry.id   AF-A0AAF0F9H4-F1
#
_cell.length_a   1.000
_cell.length_b   1.000
_cell.length_c   1.000
_cell.angle_alpha   90.00
_cell.angle_beta   90.00
_cell.angle_gamma   90.00
#
_symmetry.space_group_name_H-M   'P 1'
#
loop_
_entity.id
_entity.type
_entity.pdbx_description
1 polymer ?
#
loop_
_entity_poly.entity_id
_entity_poly.type
_entity_poly.pdbx_seq_one_letter_code
_entity_poly.pdbx_strand_id
1 'polypeptide(L)'
;MADLNPSPAYDFGTLCTTTHDPAHRDQYGASSVPVYLSATFKGLPGAEFDYSRSGNPTRTVLQNQLSVLQGCKHSYALSSGMSCLDVMTRLVRAGERIVAGTDIYGGTNRLLGILRTTYDIHVDHIDMRDAGVFEQHLKQCADAYEKGEAPRVSMVLLESPTNPLLEICDLALFVQIARKYTPNALVVVDNTMMSPYLMRPLDMGADLVYDSGTKYLSGHHDIMAGVIATNNDDLAKRVFFLINSVGNALAPMDCFLLLRGIKTLALRIDRMQTNAMQIAHFLHQLGFHVNFPGLRSHRGYAIHRRLARGPGSVMSIETGNKELSARIVAAVRLWGVSVSFGCVNSLITMPCLMSHASIDPKVRAERGMPENLLRICVGIENVHDLIQDLTQALLSSGAIRASGSREDGSVIYERVPVEDEMELLRAKLRDAKMANTPKPSVPESLVVSAPGKVILFGEHAVVHGVTAIAASTGLRCYGRVIPRTDGLVKLSMPDIELSLEWAMDDIPKKQGEMKHSPTQVNDAILADLEPFAAKYAQDDRRHAATLAFLYLYVQLRSEQQTGQTFEVRSSLPISAGLGSSAAVMTCFASLLLYTSGRLELPAHPEAPISLSDIQEVNRYAFAAEKIIHGQPSGVDNTVATHGGAIAFTRAVPSNTLSEDRLEPIHGFDALRLLITDTGVKRDTKSLVADVSAQKECNETRVQAGFDTIQMIADDAQALLNPRPGAELPSRTTLLERMGRLMDLNHLQLVQLNVGHPSLEKVRRTCAAAPHHMHTKLTGAGGGGCAITLVPDDVSAGQMQMLLESLAQQGFTTYETEVGGPGLGVVAHSFSEDHAKTNTFLGLLPTELAEWAKSSFVFDNTAHGADLFGLRTPGNIYSRIGNPTVSVFEQRIAALEGGIGAVAASSGQSAQAMAILSLASHGDNIVSATALYGGTYNQFKVLFPKFGVTTKFVSKATPEDFEQQIDSRTKALYVESISNPRYDVVDLQAIANVAHKHGIPLVVDNTFGLGGYLIRPIDYGADIVVESATKWIGGHGTTIAGVVIDSGKFDWGKSGRFPQFTEPSEGYHGLRFWEAMGNQAFITYVRVVLLRDLGSCLDPFGSFLLLQGLETLSLRGQRHCENTLAMAQYLEKHPKVSWVLYPGLASHPTHATAKQYLRNGFGAVLSFGVVGGEENGAKFVDSLKLASNLANVGDMKTLIIHPASTTHQQLNDKEQLASGVTKDLIRVSVGCEWIKDIQADFDQAFEQIE
;
A
#
# COMPACT_ATOMS: atom_id res chain seq x y z
N MET A 1 28.21 -26.51 29.05
CA MET A 1 29.49 -25.77 28.88
C MET A 1 30.29 -26.50 27.80
N ALA A 2 30.84 -25.73 26.86
CA ALA A 2 31.75 -26.07 25.77
C ALA A 2 31.21 -26.93 24.60
N ASP A 3 31.57 -26.52 23.37
CA ASP A 3 31.49 -27.24 22.09
C ASP A 3 30.29 -27.05 21.14
N LEU A 4 29.80 -25.82 20.96
CA LEU A 4 28.99 -25.46 19.76
C LEU A 4 29.37 -24.12 19.10
N ASN A 5 30.58 -23.57 19.29
CA ASN A 5 30.96 -22.38 18.52
C ASN A 5 32.46 -22.29 18.20
N PRO A 6 32.90 -22.72 17.00
CA PRO A 6 34.21 -22.42 16.46
C PRO A 6 34.18 -21.35 15.34
N SER A 7 33.07 -20.62 15.14
CA SER A 7 33.09 -19.46 14.23
C SER A 7 33.67 -18.25 14.98
N PRO A 8 34.57 -17.45 14.37
CA PRO A 8 34.88 -16.12 14.92
C PRO A 8 33.56 -15.37 15.13
N ALA A 9 33.44 -14.68 16.28
CA ALA A 9 32.25 -13.94 16.64
C ALA A 9 32.14 -12.69 15.74
N TYR A 10 31.60 -12.86 14.53
CA TYR A 10 31.37 -11.79 13.58
C TYR A 10 30.46 -10.71 14.16
N ASP A 11 30.64 -9.47 13.70
CA ASP A 11 29.73 -8.39 14.03
C ASP A 11 28.32 -8.66 13.48
N PHE A 12 27.30 -8.08 14.12
CA PHE A 12 25.92 -8.27 13.70
C PHE A 12 25.68 -7.83 12.24
N GLY A 13 26.34 -6.76 11.78
CA GLY A 13 26.25 -6.31 10.40
C GLY A 13 26.74 -7.36 9.40
N THR A 14 27.81 -8.07 9.73
CA THR A 14 28.33 -9.21 8.95
C THR A 14 27.36 -10.38 8.97
N LEU A 15 26.77 -10.70 10.12
CA LEU A 15 25.77 -11.77 10.25
C LEU A 15 24.46 -11.48 9.48
N CYS A 16 24.15 -10.21 9.21
CA CYS A 16 23.05 -9.82 8.34
C CYS A 16 23.33 -10.19 6.87
N THR A 17 24.55 -10.02 6.39
CA THR A 17 24.89 -10.26 4.98
C THR A 17 25.13 -11.74 4.68
N THR A 18 25.74 -12.46 5.61
CA THR A 18 26.12 -13.86 5.44
C THR A 18 26.21 -14.60 6.78
N THR A 19 25.81 -15.86 6.77
CA THR A 19 26.00 -16.79 7.89
C THR A 19 26.51 -18.11 7.35
N HIS A 20 27.47 -18.73 8.03
CA HIS A 20 27.96 -20.05 7.66
C HIS A 20 26.99 -21.11 8.20
N ASP A 21 26.37 -21.88 7.31
CA ASP A 21 25.64 -23.10 7.65
C ASP A 21 26.46 -24.32 7.23
N PRO A 22 27.17 -25.00 8.16
CA PRO A 22 27.92 -26.20 7.82
C PRO A 22 27.02 -27.37 7.41
N ALA A 23 25.77 -27.38 7.88
CA ALA A 23 24.84 -28.48 7.66
C ALA A 23 24.14 -28.38 6.30
N HIS A 24 24.00 -27.16 5.76
CA HIS A 24 23.31 -26.91 4.49
C HIS A 24 24.20 -26.12 3.51
N ARG A 25 24.89 -26.84 2.62
CA ARG A 25 25.48 -26.23 1.41
C ARG A 25 24.52 -26.37 0.24
N ASP A 26 24.29 -25.27 -0.46
CA ASP A 26 23.59 -25.31 -1.74
C ASP A 26 24.34 -26.22 -2.72
N GLN A 27 23.63 -27.16 -3.34
CA GLN A 27 24.21 -28.17 -4.23
C GLN A 27 24.77 -27.57 -5.54
N TYR A 28 24.38 -26.35 -5.90
CA TYR A 28 24.82 -25.66 -7.12
C TYR A 28 25.80 -24.52 -6.83
N GLY A 29 26.15 -24.28 -5.57
CA GLY A 29 27.04 -23.19 -5.16
C GLY A 29 26.45 -21.80 -5.43
N ALA A 30 25.13 -21.65 -5.38
CA ALA A 30 24.49 -20.36 -5.59
C ALA A 30 24.90 -19.32 -4.52
N SER A 31 25.29 -18.12 -4.95
CA SER A 31 25.74 -17.04 -4.04
C SER A 31 24.58 -16.46 -3.21
N SER A 32 23.36 -16.53 -3.75
CA SER A 32 22.11 -16.22 -3.09
C SER A 32 21.26 -17.48 -3.00
N VAL A 33 20.54 -17.62 -1.88
CA VAL A 33 19.72 -18.80 -1.59
C VAL A 33 18.65 -18.98 -2.67
N PRO A 34 18.59 -20.14 -3.36
CA PRO A 34 17.55 -20.40 -4.33
C PRO A 34 16.17 -20.49 -3.68
N VAL A 35 15.11 -20.19 -4.45
CA VAL A 35 13.73 -20.31 -3.98
C VAL A 35 13.18 -21.70 -4.29
N TYR A 36 13.08 -22.55 -3.27
CA TYR A 36 12.51 -23.89 -3.38
C TYR A 36 10.99 -23.87 -3.20
N LEU A 37 10.24 -23.69 -4.29
CA LEU A 37 8.77 -23.65 -4.30
C LEU A 37 8.09 -25.03 -4.22
N SER A 38 8.86 -26.12 -4.28
CA SER A 38 8.28 -27.48 -4.27
C SER A 38 7.47 -27.74 -2.99
N ALA A 39 6.27 -28.28 -3.15
CA ALA A 39 5.43 -28.67 -2.02
C ALA A 39 5.89 -29.99 -1.37
N THR A 40 6.46 -30.91 -2.17
CA THR A 40 6.89 -32.25 -1.76
C THR A 40 8.31 -32.52 -2.23
N PHE A 41 9.03 -33.37 -1.50
CA PHE A 41 10.40 -33.78 -1.84
C PHE A 41 10.48 -35.29 -2.03
N LYS A 42 11.32 -35.73 -2.97
CA LYS A 42 11.53 -37.16 -3.24
C LYS A 42 12.54 -37.72 -2.23
N GLY A 43 12.13 -38.65 -1.36
CA GLY A 43 13.00 -39.25 -0.36
C GLY A 43 12.46 -40.55 0.26
N LEU A 44 13.35 -41.36 0.83
CA LEU A 44 13.02 -42.51 1.70
C LEU A 44 12.71 -42.02 3.13
N PRO A 45 12.12 -42.86 4.02
CA PRO A 45 11.95 -42.49 5.43
C PRO A 45 13.26 -42.02 6.06
N GLY A 46 13.28 -40.81 6.62
CA GLY A 46 14.48 -40.17 7.18
C GLY A 46 15.17 -39.15 6.26
N ALA A 47 14.61 -38.84 5.09
CA ALA A 47 15.04 -37.70 4.29
C ALA A 47 14.84 -36.38 5.07
N GLU A 48 15.76 -35.43 4.86
CA GLU A 48 15.77 -34.13 5.53
C GLU A 48 14.48 -33.30 5.30
N PHE A 49 13.94 -33.38 4.08
CA PHE A 49 12.68 -32.76 3.70
C PHE A 49 11.74 -33.81 3.09
N ASP A 50 10.48 -33.78 3.50
CA ASP A 50 9.40 -34.59 2.93
C ASP A 50 8.30 -33.69 2.30
N TYR A 51 7.88 -32.66 3.05
CA TYR A 51 6.77 -31.79 2.74
C TYR A 51 7.07 -30.35 3.21
N SER A 52 6.84 -29.36 2.35
CA SER A 52 7.26 -27.96 2.57
C SER A 52 6.64 -27.31 3.82
N ARG A 53 5.45 -27.77 4.25
CA ARG A 53 4.84 -27.36 5.53
C ARG A 53 5.70 -27.79 6.73
N SER A 54 6.26 -29.00 6.71
CA SER A 54 7.16 -29.52 7.75
C SER A 54 8.53 -28.84 7.69
N GLY A 55 9.06 -28.60 6.49
CA GLY A 55 10.38 -27.99 6.28
C GLY A 55 10.71 -27.86 4.79
N ASN A 56 11.52 -26.86 4.44
CA ASN A 56 12.06 -26.71 3.08
C ASN A 56 13.41 -25.96 3.12
N PRO A 57 14.28 -26.12 2.11
CA PRO A 57 15.61 -25.54 2.13
C PRO A 57 15.64 -24.01 2.35
N THR A 58 14.79 -23.26 1.64
CA THR A 58 14.74 -21.79 1.72
C THR A 58 14.42 -21.32 3.14
N ARG A 59 13.41 -21.93 3.78
CA ARG A 59 13.01 -21.59 5.15
C ARG A 59 14.04 -22.06 6.18
N THR A 60 14.71 -23.19 5.95
CA THR A 60 15.76 -23.66 6.85
C THR A 60 16.93 -22.69 6.89
N VAL A 61 17.38 -22.18 5.74
CA VAL A 61 18.45 -21.17 5.69
C VAL A 61 18.03 -19.87 6.41
N LEU A 62 16.80 -19.40 6.16
CA LEU A 62 16.25 -18.25 6.90
C LEU A 62 16.24 -18.48 8.41
N GLN A 63 15.74 -19.62 8.87
CA GLN A 63 15.64 -19.94 10.30
C GLN A 63 17.01 -20.06 10.97
N ASN A 64 18.01 -20.59 10.25
CA ASN A 64 19.38 -20.63 10.75
C ASN A 64 19.94 -19.20 10.89
N GLN A 65 19.80 -18.36 9.86
CA GLN A 65 20.24 -16.97 9.92
C GLN A 65 19.54 -16.20 11.06
N LEU A 66 18.23 -16.38 11.23
CA LEU A 66 17.48 -15.78 12.34
C LEU A 66 17.96 -16.28 13.71
N SER A 67 18.30 -17.56 13.83
CA SER A 67 18.83 -18.13 15.09
C SER A 67 20.14 -17.48 15.49
N VAL A 68 21.03 -17.28 14.52
CA VAL A 68 22.31 -16.57 14.72
C VAL A 68 22.09 -15.10 15.09
N LEU A 69 21.18 -14.40 14.41
CA LEU A 69 20.87 -13.00 14.71
C LEU A 69 20.20 -12.81 16.08
N GLN A 70 19.32 -13.72 16.48
CA GLN A 70 18.68 -13.72 17.80
C GLN A 70 19.63 -14.18 18.92
N GLY A 71 20.74 -14.84 18.59
CA GLY A 71 21.63 -15.47 19.57
C GLY A 71 20.98 -16.67 20.25
N CYS A 72 20.17 -17.45 19.52
CA CYS A 72 19.42 -18.58 20.07
C CYS A 72 19.70 -19.89 19.34
N LYS A 73 19.30 -21.01 19.96
CA LYS A 73 19.39 -22.34 19.34
C LYS A 73 18.35 -22.59 18.26
N HIS A 74 17.12 -22.08 18.44
CA HIS A 74 15.99 -22.41 17.56
C HIS A 74 15.23 -21.15 17.17
N SER A 75 15.01 -20.98 15.86
CA SER A 75 14.08 -20.00 15.31
C SER A 75 13.11 -20.64 14.33
N TYR A 76 11.88 -20.15 14.32
CA TYR A 76 10.84 -20.59 13.39
C TYR A 76 10.21 -19.41 12.67
N ALA A 77 10.07 -19.52 11.34
CA ALA A 77 9.46 -18.48 10.50
C ALA A 77 8.00 -18.83 10.18
N LEU A 78 7.08 -17.91 10.47
CA LEU A 78 5.64 -18.06 10.31
C LEU A 78 5.07 -16.95 9.43
N SER A 79 3.83 -17.12 8.96
CA SER A 79 3.15 -16.21 8.02
C SER A 79 2.89 -14.79 8.55
N SER A 80 2.90 -14.57 9.87
CA SER A 80 2.74 -13.23 10.45
C SER A 80 3.15 -13.21 11.93
N GLY A 81 3.36 -12.03 12.50
CA GLY A 81 3.53 -11.87 13.96
C GLY A 81 2.31 -12.36 14.76
N MET A 82 1.10 -12.23 14.21
CA MET A 82 -0.11 -12.78 14.85
C MET A 82 -0.13 -14.31 14.82
N SER A 83 0.41 -14.93 13.77
CA SER A 83 0.59 -16.38 13.69
C SER A 83 1.56 -16.88 14.77
N CYS A 84 2.60 -16.09 15.09
CA CYS A 84 3.48 -16.38 16.22
C CYS A 84 2.72 -16.37 17.53
N LEU A 85 1.94 -15.31 17.77
CA LEU A 85 1.18 -15.19 19.01
C LEU A 85 0.10 -16.27 19.14
N ASP A 86 -0.61 -16.64 18.06
CA ASP A 86 -1.55 -17.77 18.06
C ASP A 86 -0.86 -19.09 18.42
N VAL A 87 0.30 -19.39 17.83
CA VAL A 87 1.07 -20.60 18.16
C VAL A 87 1.52 -20.62 19.61
N MET A 88 2.02 -19.50 20.13
CA MET A 88 2.50 -19.44 21.51
C MET A 88 1.34 -19.52 22.52
N THR A 89 0.22 -18.83 22.26
CA THR A 89 -0.94 -18.84 23.17
C THR A 89 -1.63 -20.20 23.24
N ARG A 90 -1.54 -21.03 22.18
CA ARG A 90 -1.95 -22.45 22.22
C ARG A 90 -1.15 -23.34 23.17
N LEU A 91 -0.05 -22.85 23.74
CA LEU A 91 0.68 -23.53 24.80
C LEU A 91 -0.01 -23.40 26.17
N VAL A 92 -0.99 -22.48 26.29
CA VAL A 92 -1.84 -22.26 27.46
C VAL A 92 -3.10 -23.11 27.32
N ARG A 93 -3.53 -23.74 28.42
CA ARG A 93 -4.70 -24.63 28.42
C ARG A 93 -5.98 -23.88 28.84
N ALA A 94 -7.13 -24.43 28.47
CA ALA A 94 -8.42 -23.98 29.00
C ALA A 94 -8.41 -24.05 30.55
N GLY A 95 -8.99 -23.05 31.19
CA GLY A 95 -8.95 -22.81 32.63
C GLY A 95 -7.65 -22.21 33.16
N GLU A 96 -6.66 -21.89 32.32
CA GLU A 96 -5.40 -21.24 32.74
C GLU A 96 -5.43 -19.72 32.47
N ARG A 97 -4.40 -19.02 32.95
CA ARG A 97 -4.31 -17.55 32.94
C ARG A 97 -3.10 -17.00 32.20
N ILE A 98 -3.32 -15.93 31.45
CA ILE A 98 -2.31 -15.08 30.80
C ILE A 98 -2.30 -13.71 31.49
N VAL A 99 -1.11 -13.20 31.81
CA VAL A 99 -0.91 -11.82 32.30
C VAL A 99 -0.22 -11.02 31.20
N ALA A 100 -0.81 -9.90 30.79
CA ALA A 100 -0.31 -9.06 29.70
C ALA A 100 -0.36 -7.57 30.08
N GLY A 101 0.37 -6.73 29.34
CA GLY A 101 0.35 -5.28 29.54
C GLY A 101 -1.00 -4.63 29.21
N THR A 102 -1.28 -3.47 29.80
CA THR A 102 -2.37 -2.58 29.39
C THR A 102 -2.09 -1.91 28.05
N ASP A 103 -0.86 -1.45 27.84
CA ASP A 103 -0.38 -0.94 26.56
C ASP A 103 0.31 -2.04 25.76
N ILE A 104 -0.39 -2.52 24.73
CA ILE A 104 0.02 -3.61 23.86
C ILE A 104 -0.54 -3.37 22.47
N TYR A 105 0.08 -3.98 21.46
CA TYR A 105 -0.45 -3.95 20.10
C TYR A 105 -1.94 -4.33 20.02
N GLY A 106 -2.74 -3.52 19.30
CA GLY A 106 -4.18 -3.74 19.15
C GLY A 106 -4.57 -5.14 18.64
N GLY A 107 -3.76 -5.77 17.78
CA GLY A 107 -3.98 -7.15 17.35
C GLY A 107 -3.82 -8.17 18.47
N THR A 108 -2.82 -7.98 19.35
CA THR A 108 -2.61 -8.77 20.57
C THR A 108 -3.81 -8.66 21.50
N ASN A 109 -4.29 -7.44 21.76
CA ASN A 109 -5.49 -7.22 22.58
C ASN A 109 -6.72 -7.96 22.03
N ARG A 110 -6.92 -7.94 20.71
CA ARG A 110 -8.03 -8.64 20.06
C ARG A 110 -7.94 -10.16 20.20
N LEU A 111 -6.75 -10.75 19.98
CA LEU A 111 -6.57 -12.19 20.15
C LEU A 111 -6.78 -12.63 21.60
N LEU A 112 -6.21 -11.91 22.56
CA LEU A 112 -6.42 -12.18 23.98
C LEU A 112 -7.90 -12.06 24.37
N GLY A 113 -8.62 -11.09 23.78
CA GLY A 113 -10.07 -10.96 23.92
C GLY A 113 -10.83 -12.22 23.47
N ILE A 114 -10.48 -12.76 22.30
CA ILE A 114 -11.07 -14.01 21.77
C ILE A 114 -10.77 -15.20 22.69
N LEU A 115 -9.53 -15.34 23.14
CA LEU A 115 -9.14 -16.41 24.06
C LEU A 115 -9.96 -16.36 25.36
N ARG A 116 -10.19 -15.15 25.88
CA ARG A 116 -11.01 -14.91 27.06
C ARG A 116 -12.48 -15.23 26.86
N THR A 117 -13.06 -14.85 25.73
CA THR A 117 -14.51 -15.03 25.50
C THR A 117 -14.89 -16.40 24.97
N THR A 118 -13.97 -17.11 24.32
CA THR A 118 -14.31 -18.29 23.51
C THR A 118 -13.55 -19.55 23.91
N TYR A 119 -12.35 -19.44 24.50
CA TYR A 119 -11.48 -20.59 24.75
C TYR A 119 -11.21 -20.88 26.24
N ASP A 120 -12.00 -20.27 27.14
CA ASP A 120 -11.88 -20.42 28.59
C ASP A 120 -10.45 -20.11 29.10
N ILE A 121 -9.80 -19.08 28.56
CA ILE A 121 -8.48 -18.63 29.02
C ILE A 121 -8.64 -17.29 29.74
N HIS A 122 -8.25 -17.21 31.00
CA HIS A 122 -8.30 -15.96 31.75
C HIS A 122 -7.20 -15.01 31.28
N VAL A 123 -7.51 -13.73 31.13
CA VAL A 123 -6.54 -12.69 30.73
C VAL A 123 -6.62 -11.51 31.67
N ASP A 124 -5.49 -11.20 32.31
CA ASP A 124 -5.32 -10.04 33.17
C ASP A 124 -4.45 -8.99 32.46
N HIS A 125 -4.94 -7.76 32.37
CA HIS A 125 -4.18 -6.62 31.85
C HIS A 125 -3.63 -5.78 33.00
N ILE A 126 -2.31 -5.66 33.09
CA ILE A 126 -1.59 -4.98 34.18
C ILE A 126 -0.73 -3.84 33.62
N ASP A 127 -0.63 -2.75 34.38
CA ASP A 127 0.29 -1.66 34.06
C ASP A 127 1.74 -2.10 34.26
N MET A 128 2.44 -2.35 33.16
CA MET A 128 3.82 -2.85 33.15
C MET A 128 4.88 -1.74 33.30
N ARG A 129 4.46 -0.49 33.57
CA ARG A 129 5.39 0.62 33.88
C ARG A 129 5.93 0.57 35.30
N ASP A 130 5.27 -0.19 36.17
CA ASP A 130 5.63 -0.34 37.57
C ASP A 130 5.79 -1.83 37.94
N ALA A 131 7.03 -2.24 38.17
CA ALA A 131 7.35 -3.60 38.56
C ALA A 131 6.73 -4.01 39.91
N GLY A 132 6.45 -3.06 40.81
CA GLY A 132 5.81 -3.32 42.09
C GLY A 132 4.34 -3.73 41.94
N VAL A 133 3.61 -3.07 41.03
CA VAL A 133 2.23 -3.44 40.69
C VAL A 133 2.19 -4.84 40.09
N PHE A 134 3.11 -5.14 39.18
CA PHE A 134 3.25 -6.47 38.59
C PHE A 134 3.61 -7.55 39.61
N GLU A 135 4.58 -7.28 40.50
CA GLU A 135 4.97 -8.21 41.58
C GLU A 135 3.80 -8.51 42.52
N GLN A 136 3.07 -7.48 42.95
CA GLN A 136 1.91 -7.64 43.80
C GLN A 136 0.82 -8.49 43.13
N HIS A 137 0.54 -8.25 41.85
CA HIS A 137 -0.48 -9.01 41.10
C HIS A 137 -0.08 -10.48 40.95
N LEU A 138 1.16 -10.78 40.56
CA LEU A 138 1.62 -12.16 40.43
C LEU A 138 1.64 -12.90 41.77
N LYS A 139 2.02 -12.21 42.86
CA LYS A 139 1.92 -12.77 44.20
C LYS A 139 0.47 -13.12 44.56
N GLN A 140 -0.48 -12.21 44.32
CA GLN A 140 -1.90 -12.47 44.59
C GLN A 140 -2.43 -13.64 43.75
N CYS A 141 -2.04 -13.74 42.48
CA CYS A 141 -2.41 -14.86 41.63
C CYS A 141 -1.82 -16.19 42.14
N ALA A 142 -0.56 -16.20 42.56
CA ALA A 142 0.10 -17.37 43.13
C ALA A 142 -0.58 -17.83 44.43
N ASP A 143 -0.79 -16.89 45.38
CA ASP A 143 -1.45 -17.15 46.66
C ASP A 143 -2.89 -17.69 46.47
N ALA A 144 -3.64 -17.15 45.50
CA ALA A 144 -5.00 -17.61 45.19
C ALA A 144 -5.02 -18.98 44.48
N TYR A 145 -4.04 -19.26 43.62
CA TYR A 145 -3.90 -20.58 43.00
C TYR A 145 -3.56 -21.68 44.01
N GLU A 146 -2.66 -21.39 44.96
CA GLU A 146 -2.32 -22.34 46.05
C GLU A 146 -3.53 -22.68 46.93
N LYS A 147 -4.47 -21.74 47.08
CA LYS A 147 -5.74 -21.94 47.80
C LYS A 147 -6.84 -22.60 46.95
N GLY A 148 -6.62 -22.80 45.66
CA GLY A 148 -7.64 -23.29 44.72
C GLY A 148 -8.73 -22.26 44.41
N GLU A 149 -8.48 -20.98 44.68
CA GLU A 149 -9.43 -19.86 44.50
C GLU A 149 -9.31 -19.21 43.12
N ALA A 150 -8.20 -19.44 42.41
CA ALA A 150 -7.92 -18.85 41.09
C ALA A 150 -7.20 -19.83 40.16
N PRO A 151 -7.33 -19.65 38.83
CA PRO A 151 -6.58 -20.41 37.84
C PRO A 151 -5.08 -20.12 37.88
N ARG A 152 -4.28 -21.08 37.43
CA ARG A 152 -2.82 -20.96 37.34
C ARG A 152 -2.40 -19.94 36.29
N VAL A 153 -1.43 -19.07 36.60
CA VAL A 153 -0.72 -18.27 35.60
C VAL A 153 0.22 -19.18 34.80
N SER A 154 -0.03 -19.28 33.50
CA SER A 154 0.75 -20.11 32.58
C SER A 154 1.59 -19.29 31.59
N MET A 155 1.25 -18.01 31.41
CA MET A 155 2.00 -17.12 30.53
C MET A 155 2.03 -15.69 31.05
N VAL A 156 3.19 -15.05 30.93
CA VAL A 156 3.41 -13.61 31.06
C VAL A 156 3.84 -13.08 29.70
N LEU A 157 3.06 -12.17 29.12
CA LEU A 157 3.32 -11.55 27.83
C LEU A 157 3.79 -10.10 28.02
N LEU A 158 5.02 -9.82 27.59
CA LEU A 158 5.67 -8.52 27.72
C LEU A 158 5.95 -7.91 26.33
N GLU A 159 5.97 -6.57 26.27
CA GLU A 159 6.34 -5.78 25.10
C GLU A 159 7.17 -4.58 25.60
N SER A 160 8.31 -4.28 24.97
CA SER A 160 9.19 -3.17 25.39
C SER A 160 10.09 -2.70 24.26
N PRO A 161 10.01 -1.43 23.81
CA PRO A 161 8.96 -0.46 24.12
C PRO A 161 7.58 -0.93 23.65
N THR A 162 6.52 -0.50 24.33
CA THR A 162 5.14 -0.84 23.98
C THR A 162 4.59 -0.04 22.78
N ASN A 163 3.58 -0.58 22.10
CA ASN A 163 2.88 0.09 21.01
C ASN A 163 1.45 0.48 21.42
N PRO A 164 1.04 1.78 21.39
CA PRO A 164 1.74 2.91 20.77
C PRO A 164 2.41 3.89 21.76
N LEU A 165 2.32 3.69 23.08
CA LEU A 165 2.79 4.70 24.05
C LEU A 165 4.30 4.68 24.28
N LEU A 166 5.00 3.63 23.83
CA LEU A 166 6.46 3.46 23.94
C LEU A 166 6.94 3.40 25.40
N GLU A 167 6.09 2.87 26.26
CA GLU A 167 6.40 2.61 27.65
C GLU A 167 7.43 1.49 27.76
N ILE A 168 8.28 1.56 28.80
CA ILE A 168 9.40 0.65 28.98
C ILE A 168 9.10 -0.33 30.10
N CYS A 169 9.06 -1.62 29.74
CA CYS A 169 9.05 -2.72 30.70
C CYS A 169 10.50 -3.15 31.01
N ASP A 170 10.84 -3.25 32.30
CA ASP A 170 12.15 -3.73 32.75
C ASP A 170 12.25 -5.26 32.63
N LEU A 171 12.44 -5.74 31.39
CA LEU A 171 12.31 -7.16 31.04
C LEU A 171 13.06 -8.09 32.00
N ALA A 172 14.30 -7.76 32.38
CA ALA A 172 15.09 -8.57 33.29
C ALA A 172 14.46 -8.68 34.69
N LEU A 173 13.94 -7.57 35.23
CA LEU A 173 13.26 -7.54 36.53
C LEU A 173 11.91 -8.28 36.46
N PHE A 174 11.13 -8.08 35.40
CA PHE A 174 9.84 -8.74 35.22
C PHE A 174 10.00 -10.25 35.05
N VAL A 175 11.03 -10.72 34.33
CA VAL A 175 11.39 -12.13 34.27
C VAL A 175 11.71 -12.66 35.67
N GLN A 176 12.54 -11.97 36.46
CA GLN A 176 12.89 -12.39 37.82
C GLN A 176 11.65 -12.52 38.72
N ILE A 177 10.75 -11.53 38.67
CA ILE A 177 9.49 -11.55 39.42
C ILE A 177 8.60 -12.73 38.97
N ALA A 178 8.46 -12.94 37.66
CA ALA A 178 7.69 -14.06 37.12
C ALA A 178 8.26 -15.41 37.57
N ARG A 179 9.58 -15.58 37.58
CA ARG A 179 10.23 -16.81 38.10
C ARG A 179 10.02 -17.00 39.59
N LYS A 180 9.98 -15.92 40.37
CA LYS A 180 9.80 -15.97 41.83
C LYS A 180 8.40 -16.43 42.24
N TYR A 181 7.34 -15.91 41.61
CA TYR A 181 5.96 -16.19 42.02
C TYR A 181 5.25 -17.22 41.16
N THR A 182 5.63 -17.33 39.89
CA THR A 182 4.99 -18.22 38.92
C THR A 182 6.07 -18.97 38.12
N PRO A 183 6.93 -19.80 38.76
CA PRO A 183 8.13 -20.37 38.15
C PRO A 183 7.87 -21.21 36.89
N ASN A 184 6.66 -21.75 36.77
CA ASN A 184 6.25 -22.59 35.64
C ASN A 184 5.47 -21.81 34.55
N ALA A 185 5.36 -20.48 34.66
CA ALA A 185 4.77 -19.65 33.62
C ALA A 185 5.80 -19.35 32.52
N LEU A 186 5.37 -19.39 31.26
CA LEU A 186 6.20 -18.97 30.12
C LEU A 186 6.28 -17.45 30.09
N VAL A 187 7.49 -16.90 30.04
CA VAL A 187 7.71 -15.47 29.79
C VAL A 187 7.94 -15.28 28.29
N VAL A 188 7.00 -14.62 27.64
CA VAL A 188 7.00 -14.32 26.21
C VAL A 188 7.24 -12.83 26.01
N VAL A 189 8.14 -12.46 25.10
CA VAL A 189 8.43 -11.06 24.78
C VAL A 189 8.18 -10.78 23.31
N ASP A 190 7.36 -9.77 23.01
CA ASP A 190 7.29 -9.12 21.70
C ASP A 190 8.47 -8.15 21.57
N ASN A 191 9.41 -8.46 20.67
CA ASN A 191 10.61 -7.66 20.42
C ASN A 191 10.50 -6.81 19.15
N THR A 192 9.32 -6.75 18.53
CA THR A 192 9.10 -6.15 17.20
C THR A 192 9.57 -4.70 17.12
N MET A 193 9.46 -3.91 18.19
CA MET A 193 9.88 -2.50 18.21
C MET A 193 11.40 -2.29 18.11
N MET A 194 12.18 -3.31 18.48
CA MET A 194 13.63 -3.22 18.60
C MET A 194 14.37 -4.10 17.61
N SER A 195 13.77 -5.23 17.21
CA SER A 195 14.41 -6.31 16.45
C SER A 195 15.59 -6.93 17.23
N PRO A 196 16.13 -8.10 16.81
CA PRO A 196 17.34 -8.68 17.40
C PRO A 196 18.57 -7.76 17.32
N TYR A 197 18.54 -6.73 16.47
CA TYR A 197 19.66 -5.80 16.32
C TYR A 197 19.85 -4.90 17.54
N LEU A 198 18.76 -4.38 18.10
CA LEU A 198 18.82 -3.42 19.20
C LEU A 198 18.59 -4.07 20.57
N MET A 199 17.84 -5.17 20.65
CA MET A 199 17.52 -5.84 21.91
C MET A 199 17.39 -7.35 21.71
N ARG A 200 17.92 -8.14 22.66
CA ARG A 200 17.80 -9.61 22.70
C ARG A 200 17.17 -10.06 24.02
N PRO A 201 15.84 -10.18 24.10
CA PRO A 201 15.18 -10.53 25.36
C PRO A 201 15.50 -11.94 25.89
N LEU A 202 15.95 -12.88 25.04
CA LEU A 202 16.40 -14.21 25.47
C LEU A 202 17.61 -14.11 26.41
N ASP A 203 18.52 -13.15 26.20
CA ASP A 203 19.66 -12.90 27.07
C ASP A 203 19.24 -12.39 28.46
N MET A 204 17.98 -11.94 28.59
CA MET A 204 17.37 -11.44 29.83
C MET A 204 16.50 -12.50 30.53
N GLY A 205 16.47 -13.74 30.01
CA GLY A 205 15.80 -14.88 30.63
C GLY A 205 14.35 -15.14 30.18
N ALA A 206 13.91 -14.51 29.09
CA ALA A 206 12.66 -14.86 28.42
C ALA A 206 12.70 -16.31 27.89
N ASP A 207 11.55 -17.01 27.88
CA ASP A 207 11.45 -18.37 27.34
C ASP A 207 11.24 -18.37 25.83
N LEU A 208 10.43 -17.42 25.36
CA LEU A 208 10.08 -17.21 23.96
C LEU A 208 10.19 -15.72 23.63
N VAL A 209 10.76 -15.44 22.47
CA VAL A 209 10.73 -14.12 21.86
C VAL A 209 10.04 -14.24 20.52
N TYR A 210 9.22 -13.26 20.17
CA TYR A 210 8.76 -13.14 18.80
C TYR A 210 8.94 -11.74 18.23
N ASP A 211 9.13 -11.70 16.92
CA ASP A 211 9.18 -10.49 16.12
C ASP A 211 8.15 -10.60 15.01
N SER A 212 7.38 -9.55 14.76
CA SER A 212 6.68 -9.39 13.49
C SER A 212 7.71 -9.09 12.39
N GLY A 213 8.10 -10.13 11.66
CA GLY A 213 9.03 -10.03 10.53
C GLY A 213 8.56 -9.10 9.40
N THR A 214 7.26 -8.80 9.35
CA THR A 214 6.64 -7.74 8.53
C THR A 214 7.27 -6.36 8.73
N LYS A 215 7.83 -6.09 9.91
CA LYS A 215 8.34 -4.76 10.31
C LYS A 215 9.81 -4.62 9.92
N TYR A 216 10.71 -4.44 10.89
CA TYR A 216 12.11 -4.17 10.61
C TYR A 216 12.83 -5.31 9.88
N LEU A 217 12.50 -6.58 10.14
CA LEU A 217 13.22 -7.70 9.54
C LEU A 217 13.08 -7.71 8.01
N SER A 218 11.86 -7.62 7.46
CA SER A 218 11.66 -7.36 6.02
C SER A 218 12.13 -5.95 5.68
N GLY A 219 11.52 -4.93 6.29
CA GLY A 219 11.86 -3.52 6.09
C GLY A 219 11.38 -2.90 4.78
N HIS A 220 10.60 -3.61 3.96
CA HIS A 220 10.29 -3.21 2.57
C HIS A 220 8.79 -3.20 2.24
N HIS A 221 7.90 -3.40 3.23
CA HIS A 221 6.44 -3.39 3.02
C HIS A 221 5.91 -4.41 1.99
N ASP A 222 6.64 -5.50 1.78
CA ASP A 222 6.38 -6.44 0.70
C ASP A 222 5.87 -7.81 1.16
N ILE A 223 6.06 -8.17 2.43
CA ILE A 223 5.65 -9.47 2.98
C ILE A 223 5.05 -9.34 4.37
N MET A 224 4.20 -10.30 4.73
CA MET A 224 3.89 -10.59 6.13
C MET A 224 4.76 -11.73 6.63
N ALA A 225 5.34 -11.56 7.81
CA ALA A 225 6.13 -12.60 8.44
C ALA A 225 6.10 -12.48 9.97
N GLY A 226 6.39 -13.58 10.64
CA GLY A 226 6.62 -13.67 12.06
C GLY A 226 7.79 -14.59 12.35
N VAL A 227 8.52 -14.33 13.44
CA VAL A 227 9.64 -15.15 13.89
C VAL A 227 9.42 -15.50 15.34
N ILE A 228 9.53 -16.77 15.71
CA ILE A 228 9.61 -17.23 17.11
C ILE A 228 11.04 -17.70 17.37
N ALA A 229 11.63 -17.29 18.49
CA ALA A 229 12.97 -17.69 18.93
C ALA A 229 12.93 -18.29 20.34
N THR A 230 13.73 -19.35 20.58
CA THR A 230 13.90 -19.95 21.91
C THR A 230 15.23 -20.70 22.06
N ASN A 231 15.71 -20.84 23.30
CA ASN A 231 16.85 -21.66 23.68
C ASN A 231 16.46 -23.02 24.28
N ASN A 232 15.16 -23.24 24.52
CA ASN A 232 14.66 -24.45 25.16
C ASN A 232 14.28 -25.50 24.10
N ASP A 233 14.98 -26.64 24.12
CA ASP A 233 14.83 -27.71 23.12
C ASP A 233 13.43 -28.37 23.14
N ASP A 234 12.81 -28.50 24.32
CA ASP A 234 11.48 -29.11 24.45
C ASP A 234 10.37 -28.13 24.07
N LEU A 235 10.57 -26.85 24.37
CA LEU A 235 9.66 -25.79 23.92
C LEU A 235 9.71 -25.64 22.40
N ALA A 236 10.92 -25.71 21.81
CA ALA A 236 11.10 -25.69 20.36
C ALA A 236 10.34 -26.82 19.67
N LYS A 237 10.43 -28.06 20.16
CA LYS A 237 9.66 -29.20 19.63
C LYS A 237 8.15 -28.97 19.68
N ARG A 238 7.64 -28.41 20.80
CA ARG A 238 6.20 -28.09 20.97
C ARG A 238 5.75 -27.00 20.00
N VAL A 239 6.54 -25.93 19.85
CA VAL A 239 6.28 -24.85 18.90
C VAL A 239 6.28 -25.37 17.46
N PHE A 240 7.31 -26.14 17.09
CA PHE A 240 7.39 -26.76 15.76
C PHE A 240 6.19 -27.65 15.46
N PHE A 241 5.79 -28.50 16.42
CA PHE A 241 4.61 -29.35 16.28
C PHE A 241 3.37 -28.50 15.98
N LEU A 242 3.13 -27.44 16.74
CA LEU A 242 1.99 -26.54 16.52
C LEU A 242 2.05 -25.83 15.17
N ILE A 243 3.21 -25.32 14.76
CA ILE A 243 3.39 -24.69 13.44
C ILE A 243 3.04 -25.66 12.32
N ASN A 244 3.55 -26.89 12.41
CA ASN A 244 3.30 -27.92 11.41
C ASN A 244 1.82 -28.33 11.40
N SER A 245 1.19 -28.49 12.57
CA SER A 245 -0.21 -28.90 12.70
C SER A 245 -1.20 -27.82 12.26
N VAL A 246 -0.93 -26.55 12.57
CA VAL A 246 -1.77 -25.41 12.15
C VAL A 246 -1.52 -25.07 10.68
N GLY A 247 -0.29 -25.28 10.19
CA GLY A 247 0.10 -25.03 8.80
C GLY A 247 0.37 -23.55 8.49
N ASN A 248 0.85 -22.78 9.47
CA ASN A 248 1.11 -21.34 9.34
C ASN A 248 2.59 -20.98 9.17
N ALA A 249 3.42 -21.94 8.76
CA ALA A 249 4.82 -21.71 8.44
C ALA A 249 4.97 -20.74 7.25
N LEU A 250 6.04 -19.94 7.25
CA LEU A 250 6.27 -18.95 6.19
C LEU A 250 6.52 -19.64 4.83
N ALA A 251 5.97 -19.06 3.76
CA ALA A 251 6.09 -19.57 2.40
C ALA A 251 7.53 -19.38 1.86
N PRO A 252 8.04 -20.25 0.96
CA PRO A 252 9.42 -20.16 0.48
C PRO A 252 9.77 -18.83 -0.20
N MET A 253 8.83 -18.23 -0.95
CA MET A 253 9.06 -16.92 -1.58
C MET A 253 9.22 -15.81 -0.54
N ASP A 254 8.35 -15.78 0.47
CA ASP A 254 8.43 -14.80 1.55
C ASP A 254 9.69 -15.04 2.41
N CYS A 255 10.14 -16.29 2.54
CA CYS A 255 11.41 -16.59 3.19
C CYS A 255 12.59 -15.95 2.43
N PHE A 256 12.59 -16.04 1.11
CA PHE A 256 13.60 -15.41 0.25
C PHE A 256 13.58 -13.88 0.35
N LEU A 257 12.38 -13.27 0.34
CA LEU A 257 12.25 -11.82 0.51
C LEU A 257 12.68 -11.36 1.91
N LEU A 258 12.38 -12.13 2.96
CA LEU A 258 12.82 -11.84 4.31
C LEU A 258 14.34 -11.94 4.46
N LEU A 259 14.96 -13.00 3.89
CA LEU A 259 16.43 -13.13 3.81
C LEU A 259 17.06 -11.91 3.13
N ARG A 260 16.46 -11.44 2.03
CA ARG A 260 16.91 -10.23 1.33
C ARG A 260 16.82 -8.99 2.21
N GLY A 261 15.68 -8.77 2.88
CA GLY A 261 15.46 -7.65 3.80
C GLY A 261 16.44 -7.62 4.98
N ILE A 262 16.77 -8.80 5.53
CA ILE A 262 17.71 -8.97 6.64
C ILE A 262 19.11 -8.47 6.28
N LYS A 263 19.57 -8.64 5.03
CA LYS A 263 20.90 -8.20 4.58
C LYS A 263 21.15 -6.70 4.80
N THR A 264 20.10 -5.88 4.78
CA THR A 264 20.19 -4.42 5.00
C THR A 264 19.71 -3.98 6.40
N LEU A 265 19.35 -4.92 7.27
CA LEU A 265 18.72 -4.65 8.57
C LEU A 265 19.52 -3.66 9.43
N ALA A 266 20.81 -3.94 9.65
CA ALA A 266 21.67 -3.08 10.46
C ALA A 266 21.79 -1.66 9.86
N LEU A 267 22.06 -1.56 8.55
CA LEU A 267 22.17 -0.28 7.85
C LEU A 267 20.88 0.55 7.95
N ARG A 268 19.72 -0.09 7.77
CA ARG A 268 18.42 0.55 7.86
C ARG A 268 18.17 1.07 9.27
N ILE A 269 18.31 0.22 10.29
CA ILE A 269 18.01 0.62 11.67
C ILE A 269 18.98 1.71 12.15
N ASP A 270 20.27 1.64 11.82
CA ASP A 270 21.25 2.69 12.16
C ASP A 270 20.84 4.06 11.61
N ARG A 271 20.40 4.11 10.34
CA ARG A 271 19.89 5.34 9.74
C ARG A 271 18.58 5.79 10.39
N MET A 272 17.63 4.88 10.57
CA MET A 272 16.31 5.17 11.15
C MET A 272 16.42 5.73 12.57
N GLN A 273 17.23 5.13 13.45
CA GLN A 273 17.41 5.62 14.82
C GLN A 273 18.11 6.99 14.85
N THR A 274 19.04 7.23 13.93
CA THR A 274 19.74 8.52 13.80
C THR A 274 18.78 9.61 13.36
N ASN A 275 17.94 9.32 12.36
CA ASN A 275 16.89 10.23 11.90
C ASN A 275 15.85 10.48 13.01
N ALA A 276 15.42 9.42 13.71
CA ALA A 276 14.46 9.51 14.81
C ALA A 276 14.98 10.38 15.95
N MET A 277 16.25 10.27 16.34
CA MET A 277 16.85 11.14 17.35
C MET A 277 16.76 12.63 16.97
N GLN A 278 17.07 12.98 15.72
CA GLN A 278 17.01 14.37 15.25
C GLN A 278 15.58 14.91 15.23
N ILE A 279 14.62 14.11 14.73
CA ILE A 279 13.21 14.49 14.66
C ILE A 279 12.61 14.62 16.08
N ALA A 280 12.97 13.72 17.00
CA ALA A 280 12.55 13.80 18.38
C ALA A 280 13.10 15.06 19.07
N HIS A 281 14.35 15.44 18.81
CA HIS A 281 14.93 16.68 19.34
C HIS A 281 14.24 17.92 18.76
N PHE A 282 13.97 17.92 17.45
CA PHE A 282 13.23 18.99 16.77
C PHE A 282 11.84 19.20 17.38
N LEU A 283 11.05 18.12 17.52
CA LEU A 283 9.71 18.19 18.11
C LEU A 283 9.76 18.59 19.59
N HIS A 284 10.74 18.09 20.34
CA HIS A 284 10.93 18.46 21.75
C HIS A 284 11.29 19.94 21.91
N GLN A 285 12.16 20.48 21.04
CA GLN A 285 12.53 21.90 21.04
C GLN A 285 11.36 22.83 20.70
N LEU A 286 10.42 22.37 19.86
CA LEU A 286 9.17 23.08 19.60
C LEU A 286 8.22 23.06 20.80
N GLY A 287 8.46 22.22 21.81
CA GLY A 287 7.65 22.13 23.01
C GLY A 287 6.54 21.07 22.94
N PHE A 288 6.61 20.11 22.00
CA PHE A 288 5.73 18.93 22.04
C PHE A 288 6.09 18.00 23.19
N HIS A 289 5.08 17.31 23.75
CA HIS A 289 5.34 16.15 24.58
C HIS A 289 5.73 14.99 23.66
N VAL A 290 7.00 14.56 23.73
CA VAL A 290 7.56 13.52 22.87
C VAL A 290 7.87 12.28 23.69
N ASN A 291 7.09 11.23 23.46
CA ASN A 291 7.34 9.90 24.00
C ASN A 291 8.32 9.18 23.06
N PHE A 292 9.61 9.25 23.41
CA PHE A 292 10.66 8.54 22.70
C PHE A 292 11.74 8.05 23.68
N PRO A 293 12.06 6.75 23.75
CA PRO A 293 13.04 6.20 24.69
C PRO A 293 14.46 6.77 24.54
N GLY A 294 14.76 7.43 23.41
CA GLY A 294 16.03 8.13 23.19
C GLY A 294 16.17 9.48 23.90
N LEU A 295 15.06 10.10 24.33
CA LEU A 295 15.09 11.38 25.04
C LEU A 295 15.25 11.17 26.56
N ARG A 296 16.08 11.98 27.20
CA ARG A 296 16.28 11.94 28.67
C ARG A 296 15.02 12.26 29.46
N SER A 297 14.08 12.99 28.85
CA SER A 297 12.76 13.30 29.42
C SER A 297 11.85 12.07 29.49
N HIS A 298 12.14 11.00 28.76
CA HIS A 298 11.33 9.79 28.76
C HIS A 298 11.46 9.07 30.11
N ARG A 299 10.33 8.72 30.73
CA ARG A 299 10.29 8.04 32.04
C ARG A 299 11.14 6.77 32.07
N GLY A 300 11.09 5.99 30.99
CA GLY A 300 11.85 4.74 30.84
C GLY A 300 13.29 4.88 30.35
N TYR A 301 13.83 6.09 30.14
CA TYR A 301 15.12 6.33 29.48
C TYR A 301 16.28 5.51 30.08
N ALA A 302 16.43 5.54 31.41
CA ALA A 302 17.54 4.87 32.09
C ALA A 302 17.44 3.34 31.98
N ILE A 303 16.22 2.80 32.06
CA ILE A 303 15.96 1.37 31.91
C ILE A 303 16.23 0.96 30.45
N HIS A 304 15.67 1.69 29.48
CA HIS A 304 15.84 1.40 28.05
C HIS A 304 17.32 1.37 27.64
N ARG A 305 18.11 2.37 28.07
CA ARG A 305 19.56 2.42 27.80
C ARG A 305 20.34 1.24 28.38
N ARG A 306 19.83 0.57 29.41
CA ARG A 306 20.43 -0.64 29.96
C ARG A 306 20.06 -1.88 29.15
N LEU A 307 18.84 -1.93 28.60
CA LEU A 307 18.29 -3.09 27.90
C LEU A 307 18.62 -3.12 26.40
N ALA A 308 18.74 -1.96 25.77
CA ALA A 308 18.87 -1.83 24.31
C ALA A 308 20.13 -1.08 23.87
N ARG A 309 20.63 -1.42 22.67
CA ARG A 309 21.78 -0.76 22.03
C ARG A 309 21.44 0.61 21.42
N GLY A 310 20.16 0.89 21.22
CA GLY A 310 19.67 2.12 20.60
C GLY A 310 18.21 2.40 20.95
N PRO A 311 17.70 3.61 20.62
CA PRO A 311 16.36 4.04 21.00
C PRO A 311 15.25 3.49 20.10
N GLY A 312 15.58 2.86 18.96
CA GLY A 312 14.62 2.50 17.92
C GLY A 312 14.26 3.69 17.02
N SER A 313 13.23 3.53 16.18
CA SER A 313 12.82 4.56 15.19
C SER A 313 11.39 5.04 15.33
N VAL A 314 10.65 4.51 16.31
CA VAL A 314 9.26 4.86 16.55
C VAL A 314 9.19 5.81 17.75
N MET A 315 8.48 6.91 17.58
CA MET A 315 8.15 7.86 18.65
C MET A 315 6.65 8.16 18.62
N SER A 316 6.12 8.74 19.69
CA SER A 316 4.80 9.35 19.67
C SER A 316 4.81 10.75 20.26
N ILE A 317 3.89 11.60 19.78
CA ILE A 317 3.71 12.96 20.29
C ILE A 317 2.25 13.22 20.62
N GLU A 318 2.03 14.04 21.65
CA GLU A 318 0.69 14.55 22.00
C GLU A 318 0.57 16.01 21.55
N THR A 319 -0.40 16.26 20.68
CA THR A 319 -0.62 17.59 20.10
C THR A 319 -1.43 18.51 21.00
N GLY A 320 -2.18 17.95 21.96
CA GLY A 320 -3.13 18.68 22.81
C GLY A 320 -4.58 18.61 22.30
N ASN A 321 -4.80 18.37 21.00
CA ASN A 321 -6.14 18.35 20.40
C ASN A 321 -6.24 17.36 19.23
N LYS A 322 -7.31 16.58 19.18
CA LYS A 322 -7.49 15.49 18.21
C LYS A 322 -7.63 16.01 16.78
N GLU A 323 -8.35 17.11 16.58
CA GLU A 323 -8.58 17.74 15.29
C GLU A 323 -7.28 18.34 14.74
N LEU A 324 -6.43 18.89 15.61
CA LEU A 324 -5.08 19.34 15.28
C LEU A 324 -4.22 18.18 14.78
N SER A 325 -4.26 17.03 15.47
CA SER A 325 -3.59 15.81 15.02
C SER A 325 -4.05 15.37 13.62
N ALA A 326 -5.35 15.41 13.35
CA ALA A 326 -5.90 15.07 12.05
C ALA A 326 -5.45 16.05 10.96
N ARG A 327 -5.40 17.36 11.25
CA ARG A 327 -4.88 18.38 10.33
C ARG A 327 -3.40 18.17 10.03
N ILE A 328 -2.58 17.86 11.03
CA ILE A 328 -1.14 17.56 10.82
C ILE A 328 -0.98 16.35 9.88
N VAL A 329 -1.72 15.27 10.12
CA VAL A 329 -1.66 14.05 9.30
C VAL A 329 -2.17 14.28 7.87
N ALA A 330 -3.15 15.16 7.67
CA ALA A 330 -3.62 15.52 6.33
C ALA A 330 -2.65 16.45 5.56
N ALA A 331 -1.79 17.17 6.29
CA ALA A 331 -0.93 18.21 5.72
C ALA A 331 0.45 17.69 5.27
N VAL A 332 0.95 16.58 5.81
CA VAL A 332 2.22 15.96 5.38
C VAL A 332 2.16 15.53 3.90
N ARG A 333 3.31 15.50 3.23
CA ARG A 333 3.43 15.11 1.81
C ARG A 333 4.47 14.01 1.57
N LEU A 334 5.52 13.97 2.38
CA LEU A 334 6.57 12.95 2.35
C LEU A 334 6.25 11.79 3.30
N TRP A 335 5.62 12.07 4.45
CA TRP A 335 5.22 11.05 5.42
C TRP A 335 4.01 10.25 4.91
N GLY A 336 4.16 8.93 4.81
CA GLY A 336 3.05 8.06 4.44
C GLY A 336 2.01 7.94 5.56
N VAL A 337 0.73 8.14 5.23
CA VAL A 337 -0.38 7.91 6.17
C VAL A 337 -0.81 6.45 6.08
N SER A 338 -0.13 5.59 6.83
CA SER A 338 -0.41 4.14 6.82
C SER A 338 -0.14 3.49 8.17
N VAL A 339 -0.93 2.47 8.49
CA VAL A 339 -0.65 1.58 9.64
C VAL A 339 0.63 0.78 9.35
N SER A 340 1.35 0.38 10.41
CA SER A 340 2.68 -0.27 10.41
C SER A 340 3.85 0.66 10.76
N PHE A 341 5.06 0.11 10.77
CA PHE A 341 6.35 0.76 11.04
C PHE A 341 7.51 -0.14 10.60
N GLY A 342 8.73 0.42 10.60
CA GLY A 342 9.97 -0.33 10.40
C GLY A 342 10.36 -0.58 8.94
N CYS A 343 9.68 0.07 7.99
CA CYS A 343 10.07 0.08 6.58
C CYS A 343 10.98 1.26 6.24
N VAL A 344 11.55 1.23 5.03
CA VAL A 344 12.40 2.32 4.51
C VAL A 344 11.68 3.68 4.45
N ASN A 345 10.35 3.72 4.39
CA ASN A 345 9.57 4.95 4.34
C ASN A 345 9.15 5.43 5.74
N SER A 346 9.13 6.74 5.91
CA SER A 346 8.63 7.40 7.10
C SER A 346 7.10 7.44 7.09
N LEU A 347 6.48 7.08 8.22
CA LEU A 347 5.03 6.99 8.38
C LEU A 347 4.54 7.84 9.57
N ILE A 348 3.34 8.40 9.44
CA ILE A 348 2.65 9.11 10.53
C ILE A 348 1.20 8.63 10.64
N THR A 349 0.74 8.40 11.87
CA THR A 349 -0.61 7.85 12.12
C THR A 349 -1.24 8.39 13.39
N MET A 350 -2.57 8.32 13.47
CA MET A 350 -3.34 8.49 14.70
C MET A 350 -3.74 7.11 15.24
N PRO A 351 -3.04 6.54 16.24
CA PRO A 351 -3.26 5.16 16.66
C PRO A 351 -4.71 4.86 17.06
N CYS A 352 -5.36 5.74 17.83
CA CYS A 352 -6.73 5.56 18.33
C CYS A 352 -7.81 5.57 17.24
N LEU A 353 -7.54 6.17 16.07
CA LEU A 353 -8.44 6.17 14.92
C LEU A 353 -8.14 5.09 13.89
N MET A 354 -6.98 4.42 14.02
CA MET A 354 -6.49 3.46 13.03
C MET A 354 -6.11 2.15 13.72
N SER A 355 -4.83 1.91 13.98
CA SER A 355 -4.30 0.62 14.46
C SER A 355 -4.86 0.12 15.81
N HIS A 356 -5.36 1.04 16.65
CA HIS A 356 -5.92 0.74 17.97
C HIS A 356 -7.41 1.09 18.06
N ALA A 357 -8.07 1.39 16.93
CA ALA A 357 -9.52 1.63 16.88
C ALA A 357 -10.33 0.44 17.39
N SER A 358 -9.78 -0.79 17.28
CA SER A 358 -10.42 -2.01 17.80
C SER A 358 -10.46 -2.13 19.32
N ILE A 359 -9.76 -1.28 20.07
CA ILE A 359 -9.87 -1.21 21.53
C ILE A 359 -11.01 -0.25 21.84
N ASP A 360 -12.01 -0.66 22.61
CA ASP A 360 -13.15 0.19 22.97
C ASP A 360 -12.69 1.57 23.53
N PRO A 361 -13.28 2.70 23.11
CA PRO A 361 -12.87 4.04 23.57
C PRO A 361 -12.84 4.21 25.09
N LYS A 362 -13.76 3.57 25.82
CA LYS A 362 -13.77 3.58 27.29
C LYS A 362 -12.55 2.85 27.84
N VAL A 363 -12.21 1.70 27.26
CA VAL A 363 -11.01 0.92 27.63
C VAL A 363 -9.74 1.69 27.28
N ARG A 364 -9.70 2.41 26.16
CA ARG A 364 -8.57 3.30 25.81
C ARG A 364 -8.40 4.42 26.84
N ALA A 365 -9.50 5.06 27.24
CA ALA A 365 -9.48 6.08 28.28
C ALA A 365 -9.04 5.53 29.65
N GLU A 366 -9.54 4.36 30.05
CA GLU A 366 -9.13 3.65 31.29
C GLU A 366 -7.64 3.30 31.28
N ARG A 367 -7.09 2.97 30.10
CA ARG A 367 -5.66 2.65 29.91
C ARG A 367 -4.79 3.89 29.66
N GLY A 368 -5.36 5.09 29.64
CA GLY A 368 -4.63 6.34 29.46
C GLY A 368 -4.08 6.56 28.05
N MET A 369 -4.74 6.04 27.01
CA MET A 369 -4.36 6.27 25.61
C MET A 369 -4.93 7.60 25.08
N PRO A 370 -4.11 8.62 24.78
CA PRO A 370 -4.62 9.93 24.33
C PRO A 370 -5.17 9.87 22.90
N GLU A 371 -6.39 10.40 22.68
CA GLU A 371 -7.02 10.45 21.34
C GLU A 371 -6.32 11.43 20.38
N ASN A 372 -5.51 12.35 20.92
CA ASN A 372 -4.69 13.30 20.20
C ASN A 372 -3.26 12.77 19.91
N LEU A 373 -2.97 11.51 20.24
CA LEU A 373 -1.67 10.90 20.03
C LEU A 373 -1.36 10.73 18.54
N LEU A 374 -0.20 11.19 18.11
CA LEU A 374 0.40 10.87 16.82
C LEU A 374 1.54 9.88 17.03
N ARG A 375 1.54 8.77 16.29
CA ARG A 375 2.71 7.88 16.20
C ARG A 375 3.48 8.20 14.93
N ILE A 376 4.76 8.45 15.10
CA ILE A 376 5.72 8.79 14.05
C ILE A 376 6.71 7.63 13.94
N CYS A 377 6.79 7.03 12.76
CA CYS A 377 7.69 5.93 12.45
C CYS A 377 8.71 6.44 11.44
N VAL A 378 9.98 6.55 11.83
CA VAL A 378 10.98 7.23 10.99
C VAL A 378 11.72 6.22 10.10
N GLY A 379 11.72 6.49 8.79
CA GLY A 379 12.39 5.71 7.75
C GLY A 379 13.84 6.15 7.51
N ILE A 380 14.33 5.88 6.29
CA ILE A 380 15.73 6.12 5.89
C ILE A 380 15.92 7.31 4.96
N GLU A 381 14.87 8.11 4.73
CA GLU A 381 14.95 9.31 3.91
C GLU A 381 15.96 10.33 4.47
N ASN A 382 16.26 11.35 3.68
CA ASN A 382 17.01 12.48 4.19
C ASN A 382 16.22 13.16 5.32
N VAL A 383 16.85 13.26 6.49
CA VAL A 383 16.22 13.81 7.69
C VAL A 383 15.82 15.29 7.53
N HIS A 384 16.54 16.05 6.70
CA HIS A 384 16.19 17.44 6.43
C HIS A 384 14.89 17.55 5.65
N ASP A 385 14.68 16.67 4.66
CA ASP A 385 13.43 16.63 3.89
C ASP A 385 12.25 16.24 4.79
N LEU A 386 12.45 15.26 5.68
CA LEU A 386 11.45 14.84 6.67
C LEU A 386 11.08 15.98 7.65
N ILE A 387 12.08 16.68 8.18
CA ILE A 387 11.88 17.82 9.08
C ILE A 387 11.21 18.96 8.33
N GLN A 388 11.60 19.25 7.09
CA GLN A 388 11.01 20.30 6.28
C GLN A 388 9.53 20.04 6.01
N ASP A 389 9.18 18.83 5.55
CA ASP A 389 7.79 18.45 5.31
C ASP A 389 6.96 18.50 6.60
N LEU A 390 7.51 17.96 7.70
CA LEU A 390 6.85 18.02 9.01
C LEU A 390 6.66 19.46 9.49
N THR A 391 7.65 20.34 9.28
CA THR A 391 7.55 21.77 9.62
C THR A 391 6.41 22.43 8.85
N GLN A 392 6.30 22.18 7.54
CA GLN A 392 5.21 22.74 6.72
C GLN A 392 3.84 22.20 7.14
N ALA A 393 3.75 20.92 7.50
CA ALA A 393 2.53 20.33 8.02
C ALA A 393 2.12 20.92 9.39
N LEU A 394 3.09 21.14 10.28
CA LEU A 394 2.86 21.78 11.58
C LEU A 394 2.45 23.26 11.43
N LEU A 395 3.01 23.99 10.46
CA LEU A 395 2.63 25.38 10.17
C LEU A 395 1.21 25.47 9.61
N SER A 396 0.92 24.72 8.55
CA SER A 396 -0.38 24.77 7.86
C SER A 396 -1.54 24.27 8.72
N SER A 397 -1.29 23.35 9.65
CA SER A 397 -2.28 22.88 10.63
C SER A 397 -2.53 23.85 11.79
N GLY A 398 -1.69 24.88 11.94
CA GLY A 398 -1.70 25.83 13.05
C GLY A 398 -1.05 25.31 14.34
N ALA A 399 -0.27 24.22 14.28
CA ALA A 399 0.41 23.65 15.44
C ALA A 399 1.60 24.50 15.91
N ILE A 400 2.27 25.16 14.97
CA ILE A 400 3.39 26.09 15.21
C ILE A 400 3.19 27.38 14.41
N ARG A 401 3.87 28.45 14.81
CA ARG A 401 3.96 29.72 14.08
C ARG A 401 5.38 30.26 14.06
N ALA A 402 5.71 31.10 13.08
CA ALA A 402 6.98 31.82 13.06
C ALA A 402 6.99 32.92 14.12
N SER A 403 8.01 32.94 14.99
CA SER A 403 8.18 33.93 16.06
C SER A 403 9.36 34.89 15.86
N GLY A 404 10.23 34.61 14.88
CA GLY A 404 11.34 35.50 14.51
C GLY A 404 12.32 34.82 13.54
N SER A 405 13.49 35.44 13.34
CA SER A 405 14.61 34.87 12.58
C SER A 405 15.92 34.99 13.34
N ARG A 406 16.81 34.00 13.21
CA ARG A 406 18.19 34.06 13.71
C ARG A 406 19.05 34.92 12.79
N GLU A 407 20.25 35.27 13.28
CA GLU A 407 21.24 36.08 12.53
C GLU A 407 21.69 35.43 11.21
N ASP A 408 21.61 34.10 11.10
CA ASP A 408 21.90 33.34 9.89
C ASP A 408 20.72 33.28 8.88
N GLY A 409 19.60 33.95 9.19
CA GLY A 409 18.39 33.98 8.37
C GLY A 409 17.43 32.82 8.61
N SER A 410 17.74 31.86 9.50
CA SER A 410 16.83 30.76 9.82
C SER A 410 15.62 31.22 10.66
N VAL A 411 14.42 30.74 10.30
CA VAL A 411 13.17 31.08 11.00
C VAL A 411 13.10 30.35 12.34
N ILE A 412 12.74 31.07 13.40
CA ILE A 412 12.43 30.51 14.71
C ILE A 412 10.94 30.21 14.74
N TYR A 413 10.59 28.97 15.08
CA TYR A 413 9.22 28.52 15.25
C TYR A 413 8.90 28.33 16.72
N GLU A 414 7.66 28.65 17.10
CA GLU A 414 7.13 28.37 18.43
C GLU A 414 5.81 27.60 18.34
N ARG A 415 5.56 26.72 19.31
CA ARG A 415 4.28 26.00 19.41
C ARG A 415 3.16 26.97 19.76
N VAL A 416 2.07 26.87 19.01
CA VAL A 416 0.84 27.60 19.31
C VAL A 416 0.19 26.90 20.51
N PRO A 417 -0.07 27.62 21.62
CA PRO A 417 -0.77 27.04 22.76
C PRO A 417 -2.14 26.53 22.32
N VAL A 418 -2.43 25.28 22.69
CA VAL A 418 -3.76 24.68 22.51
C VAL A 418 -4.41 24.70 23.88
N GLU A 419 -5.62 25.26 23.99
CA GLU A 419 -6.39 25.18 25.25
C GLU A 419 -6.63 23.70 25.57
N ASP A 420 -6.15 23.24 26.72
CA ASP A 420 -6.30 21.84 27.15
C ASP A 420 -7.78 21.58 27.47
N GLU A 421 -8.50 21.03 26.50
CA GLU A 421 -9.91 20.67 26.61
C GLU A 421 -10.18 19.77 27.83
N MET A 422 -9.20 18.97 28.29
CA MET A 422 -9.34 18.11 29.46
C MET A 422 -9.24 18.86 30.78
N GLU A 423 -8.51 19.97 30.84
CA GLU A 423 -8.45 20.84 32.03
C GLU A 423 -9.73 21.68 32.15
N LEU A 424 -10.27 22.14 31.01
CA LEU A 424 -11.59 22.76 30.94
C LEU A 424 -12.72 21.77 31.31
N LEU A 425 -12.63 20.50 30.90
CA LEU A 425 -13.59 19.45 31.25
C LEU A 425 -13.53 19.10 32.75
N ARG A 426 -12.34 19.02 33.33
CA ARG A 426 -12.11 18.80 34.78
C ARG A 426 -12.58 19.99 35.63
N ALA A 427 -12.45 21.22 35.13
CA ALA A 427 -12.98 22.42 35.77
C ALA A 427 -14.52 22.49 35.68
N LYS A 428 -15.10 22.18 34.51
CA LYS A 428 -16.56 22.13 34.30
C LYS A 428 -17.26 21.07 35.14
N LEU A 429 -16.60 19.95 35.44
CA LEU A 429 -17.12 18.90 36.33
C LEU A 429 -17.14 19.29 37.82
N ARG A 430 -16.43 20.34 38.24
CA ARG A 430 -16.41 20.82 39.64
C ARG A 430 -17.54 21.81 39.97
N ASP A 431 -18.03 22.56 38.99
CA ASP A 431 -18.89 23.74 39.25
C ASP A 431 -20.33 23.66 38.72
N ALA A 432 -20.79 22.54 38.15
CA ALA A 432 -22.14 22.46 37.58
C ALA A 432 -23.06 21.44 38.28
N LYS A 433 -23.37 21.70 39.56
CA LYS A 433 -24.77 21.62 40.02
C LYS A 433 -25.39 22.96 39.66
N MET A 434 -26.46 22.92 38.84
CA MET A 434 -27.30 24.03 38.35
C MET A 434 -27.02 24.54 36.93
N ALA A 435 -27.91 24.06 36.05
CA ALA A 435 -28.70 24.80 35.06
C ALA A 435 -28.03 25.46 33.83
N ASN A 436 -28.33 24.84 32.68
CA ASN A 436 -28.79 25.39 31.39
C ASN A 436 -28.10 26.62 30.78
N THR A 437 -27.39 26.40 29.66
CA THR A 437 -27.53 27.02 28.30
C THR A 437 -26.32 26.62 27.43
N PRO A 438 -26.23 26.94 26.12
CA PRO A 438 -27.16 26.85 24.98
C PRO A 438 -26.59 25.99 23.81
N LYS A 439 -27.37 25.77 22.73
CA LYS A 439 -27.00 24.98 21.53
C LYS A 439 -25.85 25.60 20.70
N PRO A 440 -24.96 24.80 20.09
CA PRO A 440 -23.86 25.28 19.25
C PRO A 440 -24.24 25.54 17.78
N SER A 441 -23.39 26.34 17.14
CA SER A 441 -23.46 26.92 15.79
C SER A 441 -23.41 25.93 14.62
N VAL A 442 -24.09 26.30 13.52
CA VAL A 442 -24.19 25.56 12.24
C VAL A 442 -22.82 25.40 11.55
N PRO A 443 -22.49 24.23 10.96
CA PRO A 443 -21.19 23.94 10.34
C PRO A 443 -20.97 24.62 8.98
N GLU A 444 -19.71 24.86 8.62
CA GLU A 444 -19.26 25.53 7.38
C GLU A 444 -19.47 24.71 6.10
N SER A 445 -19.70 23.39 6.16
CA SER A 445 -20.29 22.58 5.09
C SER A 445 -20.78 21.24 5.62
N LEU A 446 -21.81 20.66 5.02
CA LEU A 446 -22.39 19.38 5.46
C LEU A 446 -22.59 18.47 4.26
N VAL A 447 -22.15 17.22 4.38
CA VAL A 447 -22.36 16.15 3.39
C VAL A 447 -23.26 15.08 4.00
N VAL A 448 -24.23 14.61 3.23
CA VAL A 448 -25.11 13.50 3.59
C VAL A 448 -25.09 12.47 2.47
N SER A 449 -25.39 11.21 2.80
CA SER A 449 -25.57 10.17 1.79
C SER A 449 -26.78 9.31 2.09
N ALA A 450 -27.51 8.89 1.05
CA ALA A 450 -28.64 7.97 1.18
C ALA A 450 -28.55 6.88 0.11
N PRO A 451 -28.72 5.59 0.45
CA PRO A 451 -28.70 4.50 -0.51
C PRO A 451 -29.94 4.50 -1.39
N GLY A 452 -29.81 3.87 -2.56
CA GLY A 452 -30.96 3.44 -3.34
C GLY A 452 -31.64 2.22 -2.72
N LYS A 453 -32.65 1.71 -3.41
CA LYS A 453 -33.41 0.53 -2.99
C LYS A 453 -33.65 -0.44 -4.13
N VAL A 454 -33.74 -1.72 -3.81
CA VAL A 454 -34.32 -2.74 -4.68
C VAL A 454 -35.43 -3.47 -3.95
N ILE A 455 -36.42 -3.96 -4.67
CA ILE A 455 -37.41 -4.90 -4.12
C ILE A 455 -36.89 -6.31 -4.42
N LEU A 456 -36.69 -7.10 -3.37
CA LEU A 456 -36.27 -8.49 -3.47
C LEU A 456 -37.47 -9.39 -3.75
N PHE A 457 -38.63 -9.11 -3.14
CA PHE A 457 -39.89 -9.86 -3.31
C PHE A 457 -41.11 -8.97 -3.05
N GLY A 458 -42.28 -9.30 -3.64
CA GLY A 458 -43.55 -8.60 -3.36
C GLY A 458 -43.91 -7.43 -4.27
N GLU A 459 -43.19 -7.23 -5.39
CA GLU A 459 -43.52 -6.21 -6.38
C GLU A 459 -44.95 -6.40 -6.93
N HIS A 460 -45.64 -5.29 -7.24
CA HIS A 460 -47.02 -5.23 -7.72
C HIS A 460 -48.11 -5.80 -6.80
N ALA A 461 -47.80 -6.73 -5.91
CA ALA A 461 -48.72 -7.29 -4.93
C ALA A 461 -48.86 -6.39 -3.68
N VAL A 462 -47.81 -5.61 -3.37
CA VAL A 462 -47.76 -4.74 -2.17
C VAL A 462 -48.88 -3.70 -2.10
N VAL A 463 -49.37 -3.22 -3.25
CA VAL A 463 -50.48 -2.25 -3.30
C VAL A 463 -51.84 -2.88 -2.95
N HIS A 464 -51.89 -4.22 -2.90
CA HIS A 464 -53.08 -5.00 -2.53
C HIS A 464 -52.95 -5.62 -1.12
N GLY A 465 -52.01 -5.15 -0.31
CA GLY A 465 -51.81 -5.60 1.08
C GLY A 465 -50.88 -6.80 1.26
N VAL A 466 -50.18 -7.23 0.21
CA VAL A 466 -49.13 -8.27 0.30
C VAL A 466 -47.83 -7.67 0.81
N THR A 467 -47.02 -8.46 1.50
CA THR A 467 -45.73 -8.01 2.04
C THR A 467 -44.67 -7.94 0.94
N ALA A 468 -43.94 -6.82 0.89
CA ALA A 468 -42.75 -6.67 0.06
C ALA A 468 -41.49 -6.65 0.91
N ILE A 469 -40.45 -7.34 0.46
CA ILE A 469 -39.10 -7.23 1.03
C ILE A 469 -38.31 -6.29 0.15
N ALA A 470 -37.94 -5.13 0.70
CA ALA A 470 -37.10 -4.15 0.04
C ALA A 470 -35.78 -4.02 0.79
N ALA A 471 -34.67 -3.82 0.07
CA ALA A 471 -33.34 -3.72 0.65
C ALA A 471 -32.58 -2.52 0.11
N SER A 472 -31.78 -1.88 0.97
CA SER A 472 -30.89 -0.78 0.58
C SER A 472 -29.80 -1.32 -0.34
N THR A 473 -29.41 -0.54 -1.35
CA THR A 473 -28.29 -0.87 -2.22
C THR A 473 -27.00 -0.19 -1.75
N GLY A 474 -25.85 -0.71 -2.18
CA GLY A 474 -24.54 -0.06 -2.02
C GLY A 474 -24.33 1.17 -2.90
N LEU A 475 -25.22 1.41 -3.88
CA LEU A 475 -25.24 2.61 -4.71
C LEU A 475 -25.96 3.75 -3.95
N ARG A 476 -25.37 4.95 -3.92
CA ARG A 476 -25.83 6.03 -3.03
C ARG A 476 -25.95 7.38 -3.76
N CYS A 477 -26.88 8.20 -3.28
CA CYS A 477 -26.88 9.64 -3.53
C CYS A 477 -26.04 10.34 -2.46
N TYR A 478 -25.32 11.38 -2.86
CA TYR A 478 -24.52 12.23 -2.00
C TYR A 478 -25.01 13.66 -2.15
N GLY A 479 -25.44 14.26 -1.05
CA GLY A 479 -25.84 15.66 -0.97
C GLY A 479 -24.81 16.47 -0.19
N ARG A 480 -24.50 17.68 -0.62
CA ARG A 480 -23.68 18.64 0.10
C ARG A 480 -24.37 19.99 0.15
N VAL A 481 -24.20 20.71 1.26
CA VAL A 481 -24.56 22.13 1.39
C VAL A 481 -23.33 22.97 1.72
N ILE A 482 -23.22 24.13 1.07
CA ILE A 482 -22.14 25.11 1.24
C ILE A 482 -22.77 26.47 1.57
N PRO A 483 -22.45 27.11 2.71
CA PRO A 483 -22.87 28.47 3.03
C PRO A 483 -22.38 29.48 1.98
N ARG A 484 -23.14 30.54 1.78
CA ARG A 484 -22.83 31.67 0.91
C ARG A 484 -23.06 32.97 1.65
N THR A 485 -22.25 33.97 1.34
CA THR A 485 -22.30 35.31 1.92
C THR A 485 -23.12 36.31 1.09
N ASP A 486 -23.55 35.92 -0.12
CA ASP A 486 -24.26 36.78 -1.08
C ASP A 486 -25.80 36.74 -0.97
N GLY A 487 -26.35 35.97 -0.01
CA GLY A 487 -27.79 35.87 0.22
C GLY A 487 -28.56 35.07 -0.86
N LEU A 488 -27.84 34.32 -1.70
CA LEU A 488 -28.46 33.50 -2.75
C LEU A 488 -28.67 32.05 -2.28
N VAL A 489 -29.72 31.41 -2.80
CA VAL A 489 -29.94 29.96 -2.68
C VAL A 489 -29.70 29.33 -4.03
N LYS A 490 -28.74 28.42 -4.12
CA LYS A 490 -28.43 27.69 -5.35
C LYS A 490 -28.78 26.22 -5.19
N LEU A 491 -29.50 25.65 -6.17
CA LEU A 491 -29.75 24.23 -6.33
C LEU A 491 -28.96 23.72 -7.54
N SER A 492 -28.08 22.73 -7.33
CA SER A 492 -27.28 22.10 -8.36
C SER A 492 -27.47 20.58 -8.34
N MET A 493 -28.01 20.03 -9.42
CA MET A 493 -28.11 18.59 -9.68
C MET A 493 -27.53 18.28 -11.07
N PRO A 494 -26.20 18.10 -11.18
CA PRO A 494 -25.52 17.90 -12.45
C PRO A 494 -26.04 16.71 -13.25
N ASP A 495 -26.50 15.66 -12.59
CA ASP A 495 -26.97 14.42 -13.24
C ASP A 495 -28.28 14.61 -14.04
N ILE A 496 -29.01 15.71 -13.82
CA ILE A 496 -30.15 16.14 -14.65
C ILE A 496 -29.91 17.50 -15.33
N GLU A 497 -28.67 17.98 -15.31
CA GLU A 497 -28.24 19.32 -15.78
C GLU A 497 -29.08 20.47 -15.19
N LEU A 498 -29.46 20.35 -13.92
CA LEU A 498 -30.20 21.40 -13.20
C LEU A 498 -29.20 22.27 -12.41
N SER A 499 -29.19 23.56 -12.66
CA SER A 499 -28.40 24.55 -11.91
C SER A 499 -29.18 25.86 -11.87
N LEU A 500 -29.87 26.10 -10.76
CA LEU A 500 -30.75 27.26 -10.56
C LEU A 500 -30.30 28.05 -9.33
N GLU A 501 -30.45 29.37 -9.37
CA GLU A 501 -30.24 30.22 -8.20
C GLU A 501 -31.38 31.23 -8.04
N TRP A 502 -31.66 31.58 -6.79
CA TRP A 502 -32.70 32.53 -6.41
C TRP A 502 -32.17 33.44 -5.30
N ALA A 503 -32.56 34.71 -5.29
CA ALA A 503 -32.41 35.54 -4.11
C ALA A 503 -33.36 35.02 -3.02
N MET A 504 -32.89 34.96 -1.76
CA MET A 504 -33.70 34.44 -0.66
C MET A 504 -35.04 35.16 -0.47
N ASP A 505 -35.07 36.46 -0.79
CA ASP A 505 -36.26 37.32 -0.69
C ASP A 505 -37.29 37.08 -1.81
N ASP A 506 -36.86 36.54 -2.95
CA ASP A 506 -37.75 36.23 -4.08
C ASP A 506 -38.49 34.90 -3.86
N ILE A 507 -37.95 34.00 -3.03
CA ILE A 507 -38.58 32.70 -2.72
C ILE A 507 -39.80 32.94 -1.80
N PRO A 508 -41.01 32.49 -2.19
CA PRO A 508 -42.25 32.69 -1.42
C PRO A 508 -42.11 32.42 0.09
N LYS A 509 -42.63 33.37 0.90
CA LYS A 509 -42.49 33.35 2.37
C LYS A 509 -43.22 32.18 3.02
N LYS A 510 -42.67 31.68 4.13
CA LYS A 510 -43.25 30.60 4.92
C LYS A 510 -44.59 31.05 5.52
N GLN A 511 -45.69 30.37 5.17
CA GLN A 511 -47.02 30.65 5.74
C GLN A 511 -47.16 29.95 7.12
N GLY A 512 -46.54 30.51 8.16
CA GLY A 512 -46.67 30.06 9.56
C GLY A 512 -45.74 28.90 9.99
N GLU A 513 -45.49 28.76 11.30
CA GLU A 513 -44.71 27.66 11.86
C GLU A 513 -45.57 26.40 12.10
N MET A 514 -45.23 25.31 11.41
CA MET A 514 -45.72 23.97 11.80
C MET A 514 -44.90 23.43 12.97
N LYS A 515 -45.58 23.15 14.10
CA LYS A 515 -44.96 22.59 15.32
C LYS A 515 -44.60 21.10 15.25
N HIS A 516 -45.07 20.38 14.23
CA HIS A 516 -44.86 18.93 14.06
C HIS A 516 -44.48 18.59 12.61
N SER A 517 -43.75 17.48 12.42
CA SER A 517 -43.36 17.00 11.08
C SER A 517 -44.60 16.69 10.21
N PRO A 518 -44.54 16.91 8.89
CA PRO A 518 -45.70 16.79 8.01
C PRO A 518 -46.15 15.33 7.85
N THR A 519 -47.46 15.10 7.99
CA THR A 519 -48.11 13.81 7.66
C THR A 519 -48.71 13.81 6.25
N GLN A 520 -48.95 15.00 5.66
CA GLN A 520 -49.45 15.21 4.29
C GLN A 520 -48.79 16.45 3.65
N VAL A 521 -48.91 16.59 2.32
CA VAL A 521 -48.42 17.76 1.58
C VAL A 521 -49.32 18.96 1.87
N ASN A 522 -48.73 20.14 2.09
CA ASN A 522 -49.48 21.38 2.27
C ASN A 522 -49.79 22.02 0.90
N ASP A 523 -51.02 21.86 0.44
CA ASP A 523 -51.47 22.32 -0.88
C ASP A 523 -51.40 23.85 -1.06
N ALA A 524 -51.52 24.63 0.03
CA ALA A 524 -51.42 26.08 -0.04
C ALA A 524 -49.98 26.56 -0.33
N ILE A 525 -48.98 25.93 0.29
CA ILE A 525 -47.56 26.21 0.01
C ILE A 525 -47.21 25.79 -1.42
N LEU A 526 -47.77 24.65 -1.86
CA LEU A 526 -47.53 24.15 -3.21
C LEU A 526 -48.12 25.09 -4.28
N ALA A 527 -49.35 25.58 -4.07
CA ALA A 527 -50.01 26.52 -4.98
C ALA A 527 -49.24 27.84 -5.15
N ASP A 528 -48.57 28.31 -4.11
CA ASP A 528 -47.72 29.50 -4.16
C ASP A 528 -46.36 29.24 -4.87
N LEU A 529 -45.79 28.05 -4.68
CA LEU A 529 -44.50 27.67 -5.25
C LEU A 529 -44.58 27.24 -6.73
N GLU A 530 -45.71 26.67 -7.16
CA GLU A 530 -45.92 26.18 -8.52
C GLU A 530 -45.63 27.26 -9.60
N PRO A 531 -46.26 28.45 -9.58
CA PRO A 531 -45.98 29.49 -10.56
C PRO A 531 -44.58 30.11 -10.40
N PHE A 532 -43.92 29.92 -9.26
CA PHE A 532 -42.54 30.35 -9.04
C PHE A 532 -41.56 29.37 -9.67
N ALA A 533 -41.68 28.07 -9.39
CA ALA A 533 -40.83 27.01 -9.94
C ALA A 533 -40.92 26.93 -11.47
N ALA A 534 -42.12 27.09 -12.04
CA ALA A 534 -42.36 27.04 -13.48
C ALA A 534 -41.63 28.13 -14.28
N LYS A 535 -41.21 29.23 -13.64
CA LYS A 535 -40.40 30.28 -14.29
C LYS A 535 -38.97 29.82 -14.59
N TYR A 536 -38.45 28.86 -13.83
CA TYR A 536 -37.03 28.47 -13.84
C TYR A 536 -36.78 27.09 -14.44
N ALA A 537 -37.77 26.19 -14.40
CA ALA A 537 -37.67 24.86 -15.00
C ALA A 537 -38.96 24.53 -15.78
N GLN A 538 -38.85 24.43 -17.10
CA GLN A 538 -40.00 24.09 -17.98
C GLN A 538 -40.04 22.62 -18.40
N ASP A 539 -38.98 21.85 -18.10
CA ASP A 539 -38.96 20.39 -18.28
C ASP A 539 -39.60 19.72 -17.06
N ASP A 540 -40.52 18.77 -17.28
CA ASP A 540 -41.32 18.13 -16.23
C ASP A 540 -40.48 17.55 -15.08
N ARG A 541 -39.31 16.96 -15.39
CA ARG A 541 -38.44 16.33 -14.38
C ARG A 541 -37.67 17.39 -13.59
N ARG A 542 -37.10 18.39 -14.27
CA ARG A 542 -36.40 19.51 -13.63
C ARG A 542 -37.36 20.35 -12.79
N HIS A 543 -38.59 20.55 -13.26
CA HIS A 543 -39.67 21.25 -12.55
C HIS A 543 -40.04 20.53 -11.26
N ALA A 544 -40.34 19.23 -11.33
CA ALA A 544 -40.71 18.44 -10.15
C ALA A 544 -39.60 18.41 -9.08
N ALA A 545 -38.32 18.26 -9.48
CA ALA A 545 -37.20 18.30 -8.56
C ALA A 545 -37.02 19.69 -7.91
N THR A 546 -37.18 20.76 -8.69
CA THR A 546 -37.11 22.15 -8.23
C THR A 546 -38.23 22.46 -7.23
N LEU A 547 -39.46 22.09 -7.57
CA LEU A 547 -40.64 22.29 -6.74
C LEU A 547 -40.53 21.53 -5.40
N ALA A 548 -40.10 20.26 -5.43
CA ALA A 548 -39.92 19.45 -4.23
C ALA A 548 -38.81 20.01 -3.31
N PHE A 549 -37.69 20.47 -3.88
CA PHE A 549 -36.63 21.15 -3.13
C PHE A 549 -37.14 22.46 -2.50
N LEU A 550 -37.80 23.33 -3.28
CA LEU A 550 -38.32 24.62 -2.80
C LEU A 550 -39.38 24.42 -1.71
N TYR A 551 -40.21 23.40 -1.83
CA TYR A 551 -41.17 23.02 -0.80
C TYR A 551 -40.47 22.67 0.52
N LEU A 552 -39.46 21.79 0.49
CA LEU A 552 -38.67 21.47 1.68
C LEU A 552 -37.95 22.70 2.23
N TYR A 553 -37.37 23.52 1.35
CA TYR A 553 -36.63 24.74 1.72
C TYR A 553 -37.53 25.74 2.45
N VAL A 554 -38.71 26.07 1.91
CA VAL A 554 -39.64 27.01 2.54
C VAL A 554 -40.16 26.51 3.88
N GLN A 555 -40.37 25.20 4.03
CA GLN A 555 -40.85 24.62 5.28
C GLN A 555 -39.80 24.55 6.38
N LEU A 556 -38.57 24.20 6.00
CA LEU A 556 -37.49 23.91 6.94
C LEU A 556 -36.61 25.13 7.24
N ARG A 557 -36.61 26.16 6.38
CA ARG A 557 -35.77 27.33 6.59
C ARG A 557 -36.01 28.02 7.93
N SER A 558 -34.92 28.46 8.56
CA SER A 558 -34.96 29.26 9.79
C SER A 558 -34.92 30.76 9.46
N GLU A 559 -35.41 31.61 10.37
CA GLU A 559 -35.39 33.07 10.20
C GLU A 559 -33.95 33.64 10.20
N GLN A 560 -32.97 32.88 10.68
CA GLN A 560 -31.55 33.27 10.78
C GLN A 560 -30.67 32.64 9.69
N GLN A 561 -31.26 31.97 8.70
CA GLN A 561 -30.52 31.26 7.65
C GLN A 561 -29.87 32.22 6.65
N THR A 562 -28.61 31.97 6.29
CA THR A 562 -27.87 32.72 5.26
C THR A 562 -28.00 32.05 3.90
N GLY A 563 -27.51 32.70 2.83
CA GLY A 563 -27.45 32.08 1.49
C GLY A 563 -26.71 30.74 1.51
N GLN A 564 -27.10 29.79 0.67
CA GLN A 564 -26.57 28.41 0.65
C GLN A 564 -26.61 27.80 -0.76
N THR A 565 -25.60 27.00 -1.09
CA THR A 565 -25.56 26.14 -2.29
C THR A 565 -25.82 24.70 -1.89
N PHE A 566 -26.87 24.09 -2.42
CA PHE A 566 -27.19 22.67 -2.29
C PHE A 566 -26.79 21.94 -3.57
N GLU A 567 -25.85 21.00 -3.46
CA GLU A 567 -25.41 20.14 -4.55
C GLU A 567 -25.79 18.69 -4.22
N VAL A 568 -26.51 18.00 -5.11
CA VAL A 568 -26.79 16.56 -4.96
C VAL A 568 -26.33 15.82 -6.22
N ARG A 569 -25.59 14.74 -6.01
CA ARG A 569 -25.17 13.79 -7.05
C ARG A 569 -25.65 12.39 -6.73
N SER A 570 -26.04 11.65 -7.76
CA SER A 570 -26.58 10.31 -7.69
C SER A 570 -25.66 9.35 -8.42
N SER A 571 -25.11 8.35 -7.72
CA SER A 571 -24.51 7.19 -8.39
C SER A 571 -25.59 6.20 -8.86
N LEU A 572 -26.88 6.50 -8.61
CA LEU A 572 -28.02 5.70 -9.05
C LEU A 572 -28.49 6.17 -10.44
N PRO A 573 -28.84 5.24 -11.34
CA PRO A 573 -29.45 5.58 -12.61
C PRO A 573 -30.79 6.27 -12.44
N ILE A 574 -31.01 7.32 -13.20
CA ILE A 574 -32.21 8.14 -13.11
C ILE A 574 -33.38 7.42 -13.78
N SER A 575 -34.51 7.31 -13.07
CA SER A 575 -35.73 6.64 -13.53
C SER A 575 -35.63 5.12 -13.80
N ALA A 576 -34.55 4.47 -13.37
CA ALA A 576 -34.43 3.00 -13.36
C ALA A 576 -35.33 2.32 -12.30
N GLY A 577 -35.89 3.06 -11.33
CA GLY A 577 -36.77 2.52 -10.27
C GLY A 577 -36.02 1.94 -9.08
N LEU A 578 -34.77 2.37 -8.92
CA LEU A 578 -33.87 2.00 -7.83
C LEU A 578 -33.98 2.97 -6.64
N GLY A 579 -35.11 3.67 -6.51
CA GLY A 579 -35.34 4.65 -5.43
C GLY A 579 -34.49 5.93 -5.54
N SER A 580 -34.02 6.31 -6.74
CA SER A 580 -33.17 7.51 -6.90
C SER A 580 -33.87 8.80 -6.48
N SER A 581 -35.18 8.96 -6.74
CA SER A 581 -35.96 10.10 -6.23
C SER A 581 -35.99 10.12 -4.70
N ALA A 582 -36.30 8.99 -4.07
CA ALA A 582 -36.37 8.86 -2.62
C ALA A 582 -35.01 9.14 -1.95
N ALA A 583 -33.91 8.65 -2.51
CA ALA A 583 -32.55 8.89 -2.02
C ALA A 583 -32.15 10.37 -2.14
N VAL A 584 -32.51 11.03 -3.25
CA VAL A 584 -32.29 12.48 -3.44
C VAL A 584 -33.14 13.29 -2.45
N MET A 585 -34.43 12.97 -2.28
CA MET A 585 -35.31 13.66 -1.33
C MET A 585 -34.84 13.46 0.13
N THR A 586 -34.31 12.27 0.43
CA THR A 586 -33.69 11.97 1.74
C THR A 586 -32.46 12.83 1.98
N CYS A 587 -31.62 13.03 0.95
CA CYS A 587 -30.48 13.95 1.04
C CYS A 587 -30.92 15.41 1.25
N PHE A 588 -31.91 15.91 0.49
CA PHE A 588 -32.42 17.27 0.66
C PHE A 588 -33.04 17.50 2.03
N ALA A 589 -33.92 16.60 2.47
CA ALA A 589 -34.56 16.67 3.79
C ALA A 589 -33.50 16.70 4.90
N SER A 590 -32.49 15.83 4.82
CA SER A 590 -31.39 15.78 5.79
C SER A 590 -30.59 17.07 5.82
N LEU A 591 -30.11 17.55 4.67
CA LEU A 591 -29.32 18.80 4.59
C LEU A 591 -30.08 19.98 5.21
N LEU A 592 -31.37 20.11 4.91
CA LEU A 592 -32.21 21.20 5.42
C LEU A 592 -32.55 21.04 6.90
N LEU A 593 -32.78 19.83 7.40
CA LEU A 593 -33.05 19.57 8.82
C LEU A 593 -31.83 19.85 9.71
N TYR A 594 -30.63 19.48 9.26
CA TYR A 594 -29.39 19.78 9.98
C TYR A 594 -29.01 21.26 9.88
N THR A 595 -29.10 21.88 8.69
CA THR A 595 -28.74 23.31 8.53
C THR A 595 -29.74 24.27 9.18
N SER A 596 -31.00 23.87 9.34
CA SER A 596 -31.99 24.64 10.12
C SER A 596 -31.84 24.49 11.63
N GLY A 597 -30.95 23.60 12.11
CA GLY A 597 -30.74 23.33 13.54
C GLY A 597 -31.86 22.52 14.19
N ARG A 598 -32.75 21.92 13.39
CA ARG A 598 -33.84 21.04 13.88
C ARG A 598 -33.30 19.68 14.31
N LEU A 599 -32.29 19.17 13.61
CA LEU A 599 -31.53 17.98 14.01
C LEU A 599 -30.13 18.38 14.49
N GLU A 600 -29.64 17.69 15.51
CA GLU A 600 -28.27 17.86 16.01
C GLU A 600 -27.33 16.97 15.22
N LEU A 601 -26.19 17.52 14.80
CA LEU A 601 -25.21 16.74 14.05
C LEU A 601 -24.76 15.51 14.85
N PRO A 602 -24.61 14.34 14.20
CA PRO A 602 -24.02 13.19 14.85
C PRO A 602 -22.62 13.54 15.38
N ALA A 603 -22.27 13.04 16.56
CA ALA A 603 -21.01 13.37 17.23
C ALA A 603 -19.75 12.99 16.42
N HIS A 604 -19.86 12.06 15.49
CA HIS A 604 -18.83 11.65 14.53
C HIS A 604 -19.49 10.93 13.34
N PRO A 605 -18.82 10.80 12.17
CA PRO A 605 -19.40 10.21 10.95
C PRO A 605 -19.94 8.78 11.07
N GLU A 606 -19.44 8.00 12.04
CA GLU A 606 -19.86 6.61 12.30
C GLU A 606 -20.91 6.49 13.41
N ALA A 607 -21.31 7.60 14.05
CA ALA A 607 -22.31 7.58 15.11
C ALA A 607 -23.68 7.20 14.53
N PRO A 608 -24.41 6.24 15.15
CA PRO A 608 -25.74 5.88 14.69
C PRO A 608 -26.68 7.08 14.83
N ILE A 609 -27.34 7.45 13.74
CA ILE A 609 -28.38 8.48 13.75
C ILE A 609 -29.55 7.94 14.58
N SER A 610 -30.08 8.76 15.49
CA SER A 610 -31.16 8.31 16.37
C SER A 610 -32.39 7.91 15.54
N LEU A 611 -33.11 6.88 16.00
CA LEU A 611 -34.32 6.42 15.30
C LEU A 611 -35.36 7.54 15.14
N SER A 612 -35.43 8.46 16.12
CA SER A 612 -36.28 9.66 16.02
C SER A 612 -35.88 10.59 14.88
N ASP A 613 -34.59 10.82 14.68
CA ASP A 613 -34.08 11.69 13.62
C ASP A 613 -34.24 11.03 12.25
N ILE A 614 -33.98 9.71 12.16
CA ILE A 614 -34.23 8.90 10.96
C ILE A 614 -35.71 8.98 10.56
N GLN A 615 -36.62 8.82 11.52
CA GLN A 615 -38.05 8.94 11.29
C GLN A 615 -38.47 10.35 10.87
N GLU A 616 -37.85 11.38 11.44
CA GLU A 616 -38.12 12.76 11.08
C GLU A 616 -37.68 13.07 9.65
N VAL A 617 -36.46 12.68 9.26
CA VAL A 617 -35.98 12.77 7.87
C VAL A 617 -36.92 12.02 6.92
N ASN A 618 -37.35 10.81 7.28
CA ASN A 618 -38.24 9.98 6.46
C ASN A 618 -39.57 10.70 6.18
N ARG A 619 -40.21 11.32 7.18
CA ARG A 619 -41.48 12.04 6.99
C ARG A 619 -41.36 13.20 6.00
N TYR A 620 -40.27 13.98 6.09
CA TYR A 620 -40.02 15.09 5.16
C TYR A 620 -39.68 14.59 3.75
N ALA A 621 -38.83 13.57 3.64
CA ALA A 621 -38.49 12.96 2.37
C ALA A 621 -39.73 12.38 1.66
N PHE A 622 -40.62 11.72 2.41
CA PHE A 622 -41.88 11.18 1.90
C PHE A 622 -42.85 12.27 1.44
N ALA A 623 -42.97 13.38 2.18
CA ALA A 623 -43.78 14.52 1.78
C ALA A 623 -43.27 15.17 0.49
N ALA A 624 -41.95 15.30 0.33
CA ALA A 624 -41.36 15.79 -0.91
C ALA A 624 -41.53 14.79 -2.07
N GLU A 625 -41.46 13.49 -1.80
CA GLU A 625 -41.69 12.47 -2.81
C GLU A 625 -43.15 12.41 -3.31
N LYS A 626 -44.12 12.76 -2.47
CA LYS A 626 -45.52 12.97 -2.88
C LYS A 626 -45.68 14.07 -3.93
N ILE A 627 -44.82 15.09 -3.92
CA ILE A 627 -44.86 16.16 -4.93
C ILE A 627 -44.38 15.63 -6.29
N ILE A 628 -43.39 14.72 -6.29
CA ILE A 628 -42.83 14.16 -7.52
C ILE A 628 -43.74 13.06 -8.10
N HIS A 629 -44.27 12.17 -7.26
CA HIS A 629 -44.96 10.95 -7.71
C HIS A 629 -46.46 10.89 -7.37
N GLY A 630 -47.00 11.88 -6.64
CA GLY A 630 -48.41 11.98 -6.23
C GLY A 630 -48.81 11.03 -5.11
N GLN A 631 -48.68 9.72 -5.33
CA GLN A 631 -49.10 8.67 -4.38
C GLN A 631 -47.98 7.61 -4.18
N PRO A 632 -46.78 8.01 -3.69
CA PRO A 632 -45.72 7.06 -3.35
C PRO A 632 -46.16 6.13 -2.21
N SER A 633 -45.59 4.92 -2.19
CA SER A 633 -45.86 3.89 -1.17
C SER A 633 -45.06 4.07 0.13
N GLY A 634 -44.05 4.94 0.15
CA GLY A 634 -43.25 5.23 1.35
C GLY A 634 -42.16 4.21 1.69
N VAL A 635 -42.17 3.02 1.07
CA VAL A 635 -41.13 2.01 1.23
C VAL A 635 -39.76 2.51 0.75
N ASP A 636 -39.72 3.31 -0.31
CA ASP A 636 -38.49 3.79 -0.93
C ASP A 636 -37.72 4.75 -0.01
N ASN A 637 -38.38 5.75 0.58
CA ASN A 637 -37.76 6.64 1.59
C ASN A 637 -37.40 5.90 2.86
N THR A 638 -38.22 4.93 3.26
CA THR A 638 -38.01 4.19 4.50
C THR A 638 -36.76 3.33 4.40
N VAL A 639 -36.52 2.66 3.27
CA VAL A 639 -35.27 1.93 3.00
C VAL A 639 -34.08 2.90 2.88
N ALA A 640 -34.25 4.03 2.19
CA ALA A 640 -33.19 5.04 2.05
C ALA A 640 -32.77 5.66 3.40
N THR A 641 -33.68 5.75 4.36
CA THR A 641 -33.40 6.32 5.69
C THR A 641 -32.89 5.27 6.68
N HIS A 642 -33.52 4.10 6.76
CA HIS A 642 -33.24 3.09 7.79
C HIS A 642 -32.12 2.11 7.38
N GLY A 643 -31.91 1.88 6.08
CA GLY A 643 -30.95 0.89 5.59
C GLY A 643 -31.39 -0.56 5.84
N GLY A 644 -30.48 -1.51 5.63
CA GLY A 644 -30.77 -2.94 5.77
C GLY A 644 -31.82 -3.44 4.77
N ALA A 645 -32.56 -4.48 5.15
CA ALA A 645 -33.79 -4.87 4.48
C ALA A 645 -35.00 -4.63 5.36
N ILE A 646 -36.16 -4.45 4.75
CA ILE A 646 -37.42 -4.12 5.41
C ILE A 646 -38.53 -4.95 4.77
N ALA A 647 -39.28 -5.66 5.60
CA ALA A 647 -40.58 -6.21 5.23
C ALA A 647 -41.63 -5.11 5.40
N PHE A 648 -42.24 -4.70 4.29
CA PHE A 648 -43.23 -3.65 4.23
C PHE A 648 -44.58 -4.22 3.79
N THR A 649 -45.62 -3.99 4.59
CA THR A 649 -47.00 -4.33 4.25
C THR A 649 -47.84 -3.07 4.30
N ARG A 650 -48.45 -2.73 3.16
CA ARG A 650 -49.31 -1.56 3.06
C ARG A 650 -50.65 -1.79 3.76
N ALA A 651 -51.10 -0.85 4.57
CA ALA A 651 -52.47 -0.86 5.09
C ALA A 651 -53.45 -0.48 3.99
N VAL A 652 -54.44 -1.33 3.72
CA VAL A 652 -55.47 -1.08 2.71
C VAL A 652 -56.81 -0.86 3.43
N PRO A 653 -57.56 0.23 3.17
CA PRO A 653 -57.47 1.13 2.01
C PRO A 653 -56.66 2.44 2.22
N SER A 654 -55.98 2.65 3.35
CA SER A 654 -55.30 3.92 3.63
C SER A 654 -53.96 4.09 2.86
N ASN A 655 -53.44 5.33 2.81
CA ASN A 655 -52.12 5.64 2.21
C ASN A 655 -51.32 6.58 3.11
N THR A 656 -51.18 6.19 4.38
CA THR A 656 -50.50 6.96 5.42
C THR A 656 -49.44 6.09 6.10
N LEU A 657 -48.19 6.59 6.13
CA LEU A 657 -47.05 5.92 6.76
C LEU A 657 -47.30 5.44 8.20
N SER A 658 -48.21 6.09 8.94
CA SER A 658 -48.53 5.74 10.33
C SER A 658 -49.35 4.46 10.48
N GLU A 659 -49.97 3.99 9.41
CA GLU A 659 -50.83 2.78 9.41
C GLU A 659 -50.18 1.58 8.72
N ASP A 660 -49.14 1.80 7.92
CA ASP A 660 -48.39 0.73 7.25
C ASP A 660 -47.53 -0.07 8.24
N ARG A 661 -47.40 -1.39 8.00
CA ARG A 661 -46.55 -2.25 8.82
C ARG A 661 -45.13 -2.31 8.25
N LEU A 662 -44.16 -1.96 9.09
CA LEU A 662 -42.73 -1.91 8.77
C LEU A 662 -41.95 -2.80 9.75
N GLU A 663 -41.33 -3.85 9.24
CA GLU A 663 -40.54 -4.79 10.03
C GLU A 663 -39.09 -4.83 9.51
N PRO A 664 -38.12 -4.28 10.28
CA PRO A 664 -36.72 -4.34 9.91
C PRO A 664 -36.16 -5.77 9.90
N ILE A 665 -35.28 -6.04 8.95
CA ILE A 665 -34.59 -7.33 8.73
C ILE A 665 -33.09 -7.07 8.87
N HIS A 666 -32.48 -7.59 9.94
CA HIS A 666 -31.08 -7.34 10.30
C HIS A 666 -30.21 -8.61 10.39
N GLY A 667 -30.76 -9.78 10.05
CA GLY A 667 -30.14 -11.09 10.30
C GLY A 667 -29.29 -11.67 9.18
N PHE A 668 -28.83 -10.87 8.20
CA PHE A 668 -28.09 -11.38 7.03
C PHE A 668 -26.91 -10.50 6.64
N ASP A 669 -25.81 -11.14 6.22
CA ASP A 669 -24.67 -10.47 5.59
C ASP A 669 -25.03 -9.98 4.18
N ALA A 670 -24.41 -8.88 3.76
CA ALA A 670 -24.69 -8.23 2.49
C ALA A 670 -24.76 -9.22 1.31
N LEU A 671 -25.79 -9.11 0.48
CA LEU A 671 -25.98 -9.97 -0.69
C LEU A 671 -25.44 -9.27 -1.94
N ARG A 672 -24.52 -9.91 -2.66
CA ARG A 672 -24.01 -9.40 -3.93
C ARG A 672 -25.10 -9.51 -5.01
N LEU A 673 -25.47 -8.40 -5.62
CA LEU A 673 -26.43 -8.33 -6.71
C LEU A 673 -25.84 -7.63 -7.93
N LEU A 674 -26.27 -8.07 -9.10
CA LEU A 674 -26.12 -7.35 -10.35
C LEU A 674 -27.46 -6.78 -10.76
N ILE A 675 -27.56 -5.45 -10.85
CA ILE A 675 -28.72 -4.77 -11.39
C ILE A 675 -28.50 -4.57 -12.89
N THR A 676 -29.47 -4.97 -13.71
CA THR A 676 -29.44 -4.76 -15.15
C THR A 676 -30.62 -3.90 -15.59
N ASP A 677 -30.34 -2.70 -16.09
CA ASP A 677 -31.31 -1.81 -16.71
C ASP A 677 -31.42 -2.13 -18.20
N THR A 678 -32.64 -2.45 -18.66
CA THR A 678 -32.88 -2.79 -20.06
C THR A 678 -33.06 -1.58 -20.96
N GLY A 679 -33.19 -0.36 -20.39
CA GLY A 679 -33.48 0.86 -21.13
C GLY A 679 -34.93 0.97 -21.66
N VAL A 680 -35.78 -0.03 -21.39
CA VAL A 680 -37.19 -0.03 -21.82
C VAL A 680 -38.01 0.90 -20.92
N LYS A 681 -38.61 1.94 -21.51
CA LYS A 681 -39.55 2.85 -20.81
C LYS A 681 -40.78 2.07 -20.34
N ARG A 682 -41.27 2.40 -19.14
CA ARG A 682 -42.39 1.71 -18.49
C ARG A 682 -43.44 2.69 -17.97
N ASP A 683 -44.69 2.27 -17.97
CA ASP A 683 -45.79 2.95 -17.30
C ASP A 683 -46.23 2.11 -16.09
N THR A 684 -45.62 2.40 -14.94
CA THR A 684 -45.90 1.72 -13.68
C THR A 684 -47.37 1.85 -13.27
N LYS A 685 -48.00 3.00 -13.56
CA LYS A 685 -49.37 3.29 -13.16
C LYS A 685 -50.34 2.45 -13.98
N SER A 686 -50.12 2.34 -15.29
CA SER A 686 -50.88 1.44 -16.16
C SER A 686 -50.72 -0.01 -15.72
N LEU A 687 -49.50 -0.50 -15.51
CA LEU A 687 -49.26 -1.90 -15.14
C LEU A 687 -49.91 -2.29 -13.79
N VAL A 688 -49.90 -1.39 -12.81
CA VAL A 688 -50.59 -1.60 -11.53
C VAL A 688 -52.11 -1.56 -11.71
N ALA A 689 -52.63 -0.64 -12.53
CA ALA A 689 -54.06 -0.58 -12.86
C ALA A 689 -54.52 -1.84 -13.60
N ASP A 690 -53.70 -2.37 -14.51
CA ASP A 690 -53.98 -3.60 -15.26
C ASP A 690 -54.05 -4.82 -14.34
N VAL A 691 -53.16 -4.93 -13.34
CA VAL A 691 -53.25 -5.99 -12.31
C VAL A 691 -54.51 -5.83 -11.45
N SER A 692 -54.88 -4.59 -11.12
CA SER A 692 -56.11 -4.30 -10.38
C SER A 692 -57.36 -4.70 -11.19
N ALA A 693 -57.41 -4.35 -12.48
CA ALA A 693 -58.47 -4.73 -13.39
C ALA A 693 -58.53 -6.25 -13.60
N GLN A 694 -57.37 -6.93 -13.68
CA GLN A 694 -57.31 -8.39 -13.72
C GLN A 694 -57.89 -9.02 -12.45
N LYS A 695 -57.69 -8.41 -11.28
CA LYS A 695 -58.28 -8.86 -10.01
C LYS A 695 -59.80 -8.70 -10.02
N GLU A 696 -60.31 -7.60 -10.55
CA GLU A 696 -61.76 -7.39 -10.70
C GLU A 696 -62.39 -8.38 -11.69
N CYS A 697 -61.71 -8.71 -12.79
CA CYS A 697 -62.19 -9.67 -13.79
C CYS A 697 -62.07 -11.14 -13.36
N ASN A 698 -61.06 -11.50 -12.57
CA ASN A 698 -60.83 -12.88 -12.11
C ASN A 698 -60.07 -12.88 -10.77
N GLU A 699 -60.81 -12.56 -9.72
CA GLU A 699 -60.30 -12.42 -8.35
C GLU A 699 -59.59 -13.69 -7.87
N THR A 700 -60.18 -14.86 -8.10
CA THR A 700 -59.62 -16.15 -7.66
C THR A 700 -58.22 -16.40 -8.22
N ARG A 701 -57.98 -16.13 -9.51
CA ARG A 701 -56.67 -16.33 -10.14
C ARG A 701 -55.62 -15.37 -9.58
N VAL A 702 -55.97 -14.09 -9.48
CA VAL A 702 -55.02 -13.04 -9.04
C VAL A 702 -54.72 -13.17 -7.55
N GLN A 703 -55.72 -13.51 -6.74
CA GLN A 703 -55.56 -13.74 -5.31
C GLN A 703 -54.67 -14.96 -5.03
N ALA A 704 -54.80 -16.05 -5.79
CA ALA A 704 -53.88 -17.20 -5.66
C ALA A 704 -52.41 -16.83 -5.99
N GLY A 705 -52.20 -15.94 -6.96
CA GLY A 705 -50.89 -15.38 -7.26
C GLY A 705 -50.34 -14.52 -6.12
N PHE A 706 -51.19 -13.69 -5.51
CA PHE A 706 -50.84 -12.87 -4.34
C PHE A 706 -50.50 -13.71 -3.11
N ASP A 707 -51.27 -14.78 -2.85
CA ASP A 707 -51.00 -15.70 -1.75
C ASP A 707 -49.64 -16.40 -1.94
N THR A 708 -49.30 -16.76 -3.18
CA THR A 708 -47.98 -17.34 -3.52
C THR A 708 -46.84 -16.33 -3.31
N ILE A 709 -47.02 -15.07 -3.72
CA ILE A 709 -46.04 -14.01 -3.50
C ILE A 709 -45.87 -13.71 -2.00
N GLN A 710 -46.96 -13.76 -1.21
CA GLN A 710 -46.90 -13.63 0.24
C GLN A 710 -46.08 -14.75 0.88
N MET A 711 -46.31 -16.01 0.47
CA MET A 711 -45.50 -17.14 0.95
C MET A 711 -44.00 -16.97 0.62
N ILE A 712 -43.68 -16.47 -0.58
CA ILE A 712 -42.30 -16.20 -0.98
C ILE A 712 -41.68 -15.12 -0.08
N ALA A 713 -42.42 -14.05 0.21
CA ALA A 713 -41.97 -13.00 1.10
C ALA A 713 -41.75 -13.52 2.53
N ASP A 714 -42.65 -14.34 3.06
CA ASP A 714 -42.53 -14.93 4.40
C ASP A 714 -41.30 -15.85 4.49
N ASP A 715 -41.08 -16.70 3.48
CA ASP A 715 -39.92 -17.60 3.40
C ASP A 715 -38.60 -16.82 3.29
N ALA A 716 -38.58 -15.76 2.48
CA ALA A 716 -37.43 -14.89 2.36
C ALA A 716 -37.15 -14.11 3.67
N GLN A 717 -38.19 -13.64 4.36
CA GLN A 717 -38.05 -12.98 5.66
C GLN A 717 -37.50 -13.94 6.71
N ALA A 718 -37.99 -15.19 6.75
CA ALA A 718 -37.50 -16.21 7.66
C ALA A 718 -36.03 -16.62 7.37
N LEU A 719 -35.61 -16.58 6.10
CA LEU A 719 -34.23 -16.81 5.69
C LEU A 719 -33.28 -15.67 6.08
N LEU A 720 -33.73 -14.42 5.91
CA LEU A 720 -32.93 -13.22 6.14
C LEU A 720 -32.99 -12.70 7.60
N ASN A 721 -33.97 -13.15 8.39
CA ASN A 721 -34.15 -12.76 9.78
C ASN A 721 -34.63 -13.95 10.64
N PRO A 722 -33.79 -14.97 10.84
CA PRO A 722 -34.18 -16.17 11.58
C PRO A 722 -34.51 -15.85 13.04
N ARG A 723 -35.46 -16.60 13.61
CA ARG A 723 -35.87 -16.43 15.01
C ARG A 723 -34.69 -16.69 15.97
N PRO A 724 -34.61 -15.97 17.10
CA PRO A 724 -33.57 -16.23 18.11
C PRO A 724 -33.54 -17.70 18.52
N GLY A 725 -32.41 -18.38 18.32
CA GLY A 725 -32.21 -19.80 18.63
C GLY A 725 -32.39 -20.80 17.48
N ALA A 726 -32.74 -20.35 16.27
CA ALA A 726 -32.73 -21.21 15.08
C ALA A 726 -31.31 -21.31 14.47
N GLU A 727 -30.92 -22.49 13.98
CA GLU A 727 -29.65 -22.67 13.25
C GLU A 727 -29.67 -21.88 11.93
N LEU A 728 -28.65 -21.04 11.72
CA LEU A 728 -28.47 -20.27 10.49
C LEU A 728 -28.12 -21.23 9.34
N PRO A 729 -28.79 -21.13 8.16
CA PRO A 729 -28.37 -21.88 6.99
C PRO A 729 -26.96 -21.43 6.58
N SER A 730 -26.15 -22.36 6.05
CA SER A 730 -24.84 -22.00 5.49
C SER A 730 -24.99 -20.93 4.40
N ARG A 731 -23.98 -20.08 4.19
CA ARG A 731 -24.03 -19.00 3.20
C ARG A 731 -24.37 -19.51 1.79
N THR A 732 -23.81 -20.64 1.38
CA THR A 732 -24.14 -21.31 0.11
C THR A 732 -25.61 -21.74 0.05
N THR A 733 -26.13 -22.32 1.12
CA THR A 733 -27.55 -22.73 1.21
C THR A 733 -28.50 -21.53 1.21
N LEU A 734 -28.12 -20.43 1.87
CA LEU A 734 -28.88 -19.18 1.86
C LEU A 734 -29.00 -18.64 0.42
N LEU A 735 -27.88 -18.51 -0.29
CA LEU A 735 -27.85 -17.99 -1.66
C LEU A 735 -28.63 -18.88 -2.63
N GLU A 736 -28.50 -20.20 -2.52
CA GLU A 736 -29.26 -21.14 -3.36
C GLU A 736 -30.77 -21.03 -3.11
N ARG A 737 -31.21 -20.99 -1.85
CA ARG A 737 -32.63 -20.85 -1.50
C ARG A 737 -33.19 -19.50 -1.93
N MET A 738 -32.45 -18.41 -1.72
CA MET A 738 -32.82 -17.08 -2.18
C MET A 738 -32.95 -17.03 -3.71
N GLY A 739 -32.03 -17.65 -4.45
CA GLY A 739 -32.09 -17.76 -5.90
C GLY A 739 -33.34 -18.50 -6.40
N ARG A 740 -33.72 -19.60 -5.76
CA ARG A 740 -34.97 -20.32 -6.08
C ARG A 740 -36.22 -19.48 -5.83
N LEU A 741 -36.26 -18.74 -4.72
CA LEU A 741 -37.35 -17.81 -4.43
C LEU A 741 -37.44 -16.70 -5.49
N MET A 742 -36.31 -16.22 -6.00
CA MET A 742 -36.27 -15.22 -7.09
C MET A 742 -36.89 -15.76 -8.38
N ASP A 743 -36.55 -16.98 -8.78
CA ASP A 743 -37.14 -17.63 -9.96
C ASP A 743 -38.66 -17.84 -9.81
N LEU A 744 -39.11 -18.30 -8.64
CA LEU A 744 -40.53 -18.48 -8.34
C LEU A 744 -41.29 -17.16 -8.39
N ASN A 745 -40.74 -16.12 -7.76
CA ASN A 745 -41.38 -14.80 -7.75
C ASN A 745 -41.45 -14.21 -9.16
N HIS A 746 -40.40 -14.38 -9.97
CA HIS A 746 -40.42 -13.94 -11.36
C HIS A 746 -41.53 -14.61 -12.17
N LEU A 747 -41.70 -15.92 -12.00
CA LEU A 747 -42.76 -16.67 -12.68
C LEU A 747 -44.16 -16.13 -12.31
N GLN A 748 -44.40 -15.84 -11.03
CA GLN A 748 -45.67 -15.24 -10.58
C GLN A 748 -45.91 -13.86 -11.18
N LEU A 749 -44.86 -13.02 -11.22
CA LEU A 749 -44.95 -11.68 -11.83
C LEU A 749 -45.24 -11.75 -13.34
N VAL A 750 -44.69 -12.72 -14.06
CA VAL A 750 -45.02 -12.95 -15.46
C VAL A 750 -46.49 -13.37 -15.62
N GLN A 751 -47.03 -14.20 -14.71
CA GLN A 751 -48.45 -14.60 -14.72
C GLN A 751 -49.42 -13.45 -14.42
N LEU A 752 -48.97 -12.42 -13.71
CA LEU A 752 -49.67 -11.15 -13.50
C LEU A 752 -49.58 -10.19 -14.70
N ASN A 753 -48.96 -10.63 -15.81
CA ASN A 753 -48.71 -9.85 -17.03
C ASN A 753 -47.83 -8.61 -16.82
N VAL A 754 -46.92 -8.63 -15.84
CA VAL A 754 -45.96 -7.52 -15.62
C VAL A 754 -44.54 -7.82 -16.12
N GLY A 755 -44.36 -8.92 -16.87
CA GLY A 755 -43.09 -9.29 -17.53
C GLY A 755 -42.80 -8.51 -18.81
N HIS A 756 -41.64 -8.75 -19.43
CA HIS A 756 -41.28 -8.17 -20.74
C HIS A 756 -40.19 -9.01 -21.45
N PRO A 757 -40.18 -9.11 -22.80
CA PRO A 757 -39.17 -9.88 -23.52
C PRO A 757 -37.71 -9.49 -23.20
N SER A 758 -37.43 -8.20 -22.98
CA SER A 758 -36.09 -7.74 -22.59
C SER A 758 -35.66 -8.26 -21.22
N LEU A 759 -36.57 -8.36 -20.25
CA LEU A 759 -36.28 -8.91 -18.93
C LEU A 759 -36.01 -10.43 -19.00
N GLU A 760 -36.76 -11.13 -19.86
CA GLU A 760 -36.49 -12.55 -20.15
C GLU A 760 -35.13 -12.75 -20.82
N LYS A 761 -34.72 -11.81 -21.65
CA LYS A 761 -33.40 -11.84 -22.30
C LYS A 761 -32.28 -11.72 -21.26
N VAL A 762 -32.37 -10.77 -20.33
CA VAL A 762 -31.43 -10.63 -19.20
C VAL A 762 -31.38 -11.93 -18.39
N ARG A 763 -32.54 -12.48 -18.01
CA ARG A 763 -32.61 -13.72 -17.24
C ARG A 763 -31.98 -14.90 -17.96
N ARG A 764 -32.23 -15.08 -19.26
CA ARG A 764 -31.60 -16.14 -20.07
C ARG A 764 -30.08 -16.00 -20.13
N THR A 765 -29.59 -14.76 -20.28
CA THR A 765 -28.14 -14.49 -20.32
C THR A 765 -27.48 -14.80 -18.97
N CYS A 766 -28.08 -14.39 -17.86
CA CYS A 766 -27.56 -14.67 -16.51
C CYS A 766 -27.64 -16.16 -16.13
N ALA A 767 -28.65 -16.89 -16.61
CA ALA A 767 -28.81 -18.32 -16.34
C ALA A 767 -27.96 -19.23 -17.24
N ALA A 768 -27.48 -18.73 -18.38
CA ALA A 768 -26.68 -19.51 -19.33
C ALA A 768 -25.31 -19.90 -18.75
N ALA A 769 -24.78 -21.03 -19.20
CA ALA A 769 -23.40 -21.41 -18.87
C ALA A 769 -22.42 -20.35 -19.42
N PRO A 770 -21.38 -19.95 -18.66
CA PRO A 770 -20.92 -20.54 -17.39
C PRO A 770 -21.48 -19.88 -16.10
N HIS A 771 -22.48 -18.98 -16.19
CA HIS A 771 -22.86 -18.09 -15.09
C HIS A 771 -23.83 -18.73 -14.08
N HIS A 772 -24.83 -19.48 -14.53
CA HIS A 772 -25.79 -20.21 -13.68
C HIS A 772 -26.46 -19.36 -12.56
N MET A 773 -26.75 -18.08 -12.83
CA MET A 773 -27.28 -17.15 -11.82
C MET A 773 -28.81 -17.01 -11.88
N HIS A 774 -29.40 -16.73 -10.72
CA HIS A 774 -30.84 -16.52 -10.57
C HIS A 774 -31.20 -15.04 -10.78
N THR A 775 -32.16 -14.77 -11.65
CA THR A 775 -32.53 -13.40 -12.06
C THR A 775 -34.04 -13.23 -12.04
N LYS A 776 -34.49 -12.08 -11.54
CA LYS A 776 -35.90 -11.67 -11.61
C LYS A 776 -36.03 -10.19 -11.98
N LEU A 777 -37.19 -9.83 -12.51
CA LEU A 777 -37.58 -8.42 -12.64
C LEU A 777 -37.75 -7.77 -11.27
N THR A 778 -37.44 -6.49 -11.14
CA THR A 778 -37.69 -5.70 -9.92
C THR A 778 -38.40 -4.37 -10.24
N GLY A 779 -38.99 -3.76 -9.23
CA GLY A 779 -39.73 -2.51 -9.36
C GLY A 779 -41.03 -2.69 -10.14
N ALA A 780 -41.20 -1.90 -11.20
CA ALA A 780 -42.48 -1.74 -11.90
C ALA A 780 -42.73 -2.70 -13.08
N GLY A 781 -41.84 -3.65 -13.36
CA GLY A 781 -42.02 -4.57 -14.48
C GLY A 781 -42.01 -3.90 -15.86
N GLY A 782 -42.62 -4.57 -16.85
CA GLY A 782 -42.89 -4.04 -18.20
C GLY A 782 -41.66 -3.71 -19.06
N GLY A 783 -40.46 -4.09 -18.61
CA GLY A 783 -39.21 -3.82 -19.31
C GLY A 783 -38.08 -3.43 -18.36
N GLY A 784 -38.35 -2.53 -17.40
CA GLY A 784 -37.37 -1.80 -16.59
C GLY A 784 -36.08 -2.51 -16.17
N CYS A 785 -35.94 -2.85 -14.88
CA CYS A 785 -34.70 -3.45 -14.34
C CYS A 785 -34.92 -4.89 -13.89
N ALA A 786 -33.86 -5.67 -14.02
CA ALA A 786 -33.73 -6.98 -13.40
C ALA A 786 -32.66 -6.95 -12.31
N ILE A 787 -32.83 -7.80 -11.30
CA ILE A 787 -31.81 -8.10 -10.29
C ILE A 787 -31.38 -9.55 -10.43
N THR A 788 -30.08 -9.75 -10.44
CA THR A 788 -29.43 -11.07 -10.51
C THR A 788 -28.66 -11.29 -9.22
N LEU A 789 -28.93 -12.41 -8.54
CA LEU A 789 -28.17 -12.81 -7.36
C LEU A 789 -26.82 -13.36 -7.80
N VAL A 790 -25.73 -12.77 -7.30
CA VAL A 790 -24.36 -13.17 -7.64
C VAL A 790 -23.80 -14.01 -6.49
N PRO A 791 -23.52 -15.31 -6.71
CA PRO A 791 -22.88 -16.15 -5.70
C PRO A 791 -21.50 -15.61 -5.27
N ASP A 792 -21.12 -15.86 -4.01
CA ASP A 792 -19.87 -15.34 -3.46
C ASP A 792 -18.61 -15.92 -4.13
N ASP A 793 -18.71 -17.11 -4.75
CA ASP A 793 -17.65 -17.84 -5.44
C ASP A 793 -17.48 -17.48 -6.93
N VAL A 794 -18.29 -16.54 -7.45
CA VAL A 794 -18.14 -16.02 -8.81
C VAL A 794 -16.83 -15.24 -8.92
N SER A 795 -15.92 -15.74 -9.77
CA SER A 795 -14.66 -15.07 -10.07
C SER A 795 -14.86 -13.74 -10.81
N ALA A 796 -13.93 -12.80 -10.64
CA ALA A 796 -13.94 -11.53 -11.38
C ALA A 796 -14.02 -11.73 -12.91
N GLY A 797 -13.38 -12.79 -13.44
CA GLY A 797 -13.45 -13.12 -14.87
C GLY A 797 -14.83 -13.62 -15.32
N GLN A 798 -15.50 -14.46 -14.52
CA GLN A 798 -16.88 -14.88 -14.82
C GLN A 798 -17.87 -13.72 -14.75
N MET A 799 -17.65 -12.78 -13.83
CA MET A 799 -18.45 -11.58 -13.71
C MET A 799 -18.27 -10.65 -14.91
N GLN A 800 -17.02 -10.38 -15.30
CA GLN A 800 -16.70 -9.56 -16.47
C GLN A 800 -17.33 -10.09 -17.76
N MET A 801 -17.29 -11.41 -17.98
CA MET A 801 -17.96 -12.03 -19.14
C MET A 801 -19.48 -11.81 -19.15
N LEU A 802 -20.12 -11.86 -17.96
CA LEU A 802 -21.56 -11.59 -17.85
C LEU A 802 -21.88 -10.13 -18.15
N LEU A 803 -21.10 -9.20 -17.60
CA LEU A 803 -21.25 -7.76 -17.85
C LEU A 803 -21.11 -7.43 -19.34
N GLU A 804 -20.10 -7.99 -20.01
CA GLU A 804 -19.88 -7.80 -21.45
C GLU A 804 -21.03 -8.38 -22.28
N SER A 805 -21.53 -9.56 -21.93
CA SER A 805 -22.66 -10.21 -22.61
C SER A 805 -23.95 -9.41 -22.49
N LEU A 806 -24.20 -8.79 -21.33
CA LEU A 806 -25.34 -7.90 -21.12
C LEU A 806 -25.15 -6.55 -21.84
N ALA A 807 -23.95 -5.97 -21.80
CA ALA A 807 -23.62 -4.71 -22.48
C ALA A 807 -23.75 -4.82 -24.01
N GLN A 808 -23.30 -5.93 -24.61
CA GLN A 808 -23.46 -6.21 -26.05
C GLN A 808 -24.93 -6.26 -26.48
N GLN A 809 -25.84 -6.55 -25.55
CA GLN A 809 -27.27 -6.59 -25.80
C GLN A 809 -27.95 -5.22 -25.59
N GLY A 810 -27.18 -4.17 -25.31
CA GLY A 810 -27.66 -2.82 -25.09
C GLY A 810 -28.15 -2.56 -23.66
N PHE A 811 -27.84 -3.45 -22.72
CA PHE A 811 -28.23 -3.30 -21.32
C PHE A 811 -27.14 -2.59 -20.52
N THR A 812 -27.56 -1.81 -19.52
CA THR A 812 -26.63 -1.13 -18.60
C THR A 812 -26.63 -1.86 -17.26
N THR A 813 -25.46 -2.17 -16.75
CA THR A 813 -25.29 -3.01 -15.55
C THR A 813 -24.67 -2.24 -14.39
N TYR A 814 -25.09 -2.58 -13.17
CA TYR A 814 -24.57 -1.99 -11.94
C TYR A 814 -24.37 -3.09 -10.90
N GLU A 815 -23.12 -3.34 -10.53
CA GLU A 815 -22.80 -4.22 -9.40
C GLU A 815 -23.08 -3.49 -8.10
N THR A 816 -23.70 -4.20 -7.15
CA THR A 816 -24.00 -3.65 -5.84
C THR A 816 -24.10 -4.75 -4.80
N GLU A 817 -24.07 -4.35 -3.54
CA GLU A 817 -24.46 -5.20 -2.43
C GLU A 817 -25.76 -4.67 -1.82
N VAL A 818 -26.60 -5.55 -1.28
CA VAL A 818 -27.83 -5.14 -0.62
C VAL A 818 -27.88 -5.51 0.85
N GLY A 819 -28.52 -4.65 1.64
CA GLY A 819 -28.58 -4.76 3.10
C GLY A 819 -27.60 -3.84 3.83
N GLY A 820 -26.97 -2.89 3.13
CA GLY A 820 -26.03 -1.93 3.72
C GLY A 820 -26.69 -0.79 4.53
N PRO A 821 -25.89 0.12 5.12
CA PRO A 821 -26.38 1.15 6.03
C PRO A 821 -27.29 2.19 5.34
N GLY A 822 -28.22 2.75 6.11
CA GLY A 822 -29.21 3.76 5.69
C GLY A 822 -28.61 5.15 5.51
N LEU A 823 -29.30 6.20 5.97
CA LEU A 823 -28.81 7.58 5.91
C LEU A 823 -27.43 7.72 6.60
N GLY A 824 -26.49 8.38 5.94
CA GLY A 824 -25.18 8.75 6.50
C GLY A 824 -25.00 10.27 6.49
N VAL A 825 -24.28 10.81 7.48
CA VAL A 825 -24.09 12.26 7.67
C VAL A 825 -22.63 12.53 8.06
N VAL A 826 -21.99 13.45 7.36
CA VAL A 826 -20.60 13.87 7.55
C VAL A 826 -20.54 15.40 7.51
N ALA A 827 -20.25 16.05 8.64
CA ALA A 827 -20.03 17.49 8.69
C ALA A 827 -18.55 17.81 8.41
N HIS A 828 -18.28 18.79 7.56
CA HIS A 828 -16.93 19.24 7.20
C HIS A 828 -16.78 20.75 7.39
N SER A 829 -15.76 21.22 8.09
CA SER A 829 -15.24 22.59 7.96
C SER A 829 -14.16 22.58 6.88
N PHE A 830 -14.40 23.20 5.71
CA PHE A 830 -13.45 23.20 4.58
C PHE A 830 -12.63 24.49 4.54
N SER A 831 -11.30 24.35 4.64
CA SER A 831 -10.35 25.19 3.89
C SER A 831 -10.08 24.50 2.55
N GLU A 832 -10.22 25.24 1.44
CA GLU A 832 -10.17 24.76 0.06
C GLU A 832 -8.87 24.03 -0.32
N ASP A 833 -8.99 22.88 -0.99
CA ASP A 833 -7.91 22.27 -1.77
C ASP A 833 -8.49 21.70 -3.08
N HIS A 834 -8.04 22.26 -4.21
CA HIS A 834 -8.16 21.65 -5.52
C HIS A 834 -7.03 20.62 -5.67
N ALA A 835 -7.29 19.36 -5.33
CA ALA A 835 -6.39 18.25 -5.63
C ALA A 835 -6.96 17.39 -6.77
N LYS A 836 -6.73 17.84 -8.01
CA LYS A 836 -6.48 16.91 -9.11
C LYS A 836 -4.97 16.90 -9.36
N THR A 837 -4.43 15.72 -9.66
CA THR A 837 -3.02 15.38 -9.86
C THR A 837 -2.11 15.49 -8.63
N ASN A 838 -2.04 14.39 -7.85
CA ASN A 838 -0.78 13.91 -7.28
C ASN A 838 -0.95 12.51 -6.65
N THR A 839 -0.70 11.48 -7.46
CA THR A 839 -0.25 10.17 -6.96
C THR A 839 1.12 9.90 -7.59
N PHE A 840 2.15 10.56 -7.07
CA PHE A 840 3.56 10.18 -7.34
C PHE A 840 4.15 9.29 -6.23
N LEU A 841 3.36 8.94 -5.21
CA LEU A 841 3.71 7.98 -4.15
C LEU A 841 2.45 7.18 -3.84
N GLY A 842 2.32 5.98 -4.43
CA GLY A 842 1.16 5.11 -4.20
C GLY A 842 0.70 4.23 -5.36
N LEU A 843 1.51 3.99 -6.40
CA LEU A 843 1.23 2.95 -7.41
C LEU A 843 2.13 1.73 -7.17
N LEU A 844 1.90 1.06 -6.05
CA LEU A 844 1.76 -0.39 -6.10
C LEU A 844 0.28 -0.66 -5.77
N PRO A 845 -0.57 -0.96 -6.75
CA PRO A 845 -1.85 -1.58 -6.45
C PRO A 845 -1.57 -2.78 -5.54
N THR A 846 -2.30 -2.87 -4.43
CA THR A 846 -2.33 -4.03 -3.52
C THR A 846 -2.86 -5.32 -4.18
N GLU A 847 -3.01 -5.31 -5.50
CA GLU A 847 -3.30 -6.48 -6.30
C GLU A 847 -1.99 -7.02 -6.92
N LEU A 848 -1.40 -8.01 -6.25
CA LEU A 848 -0.34 -8.89 -6.79
C LEU A 848 -0.70 -9.47 -8.19
N ALA A 849 -1.97 -9.40 -8.60
CA ALA A 849 -2.49 -9.90 -9.87
C ALA A 849 -2.14 -9.04 -11.10
N GLU A 850 -1.63 -7.81 -10.96
CA GLU A 850 -1.32 -6.95 -12.11
C GLU A 850 0.11 -7.11 -12.67
N TRP A 851 1.04 -7.68 -11.91
CA TRP A 851 2.48 -7.58 -12.22
C TRP A 851 2.93 -8.63 -13.23
N ALA A 852 2.43 -9.86 -13.15
CA ALA A 852 2.84 -10.99 -13.99
C ALA A 852 1.96 -11.18 -15.25
N LYS A 853 1.52 -10.08 -15.87
CA LYS A 853 0.74 -10.14 -17.13
C LYS A 853 1.66 -10.06 -18.34
N SER A 854 1.35 -10.82 -19.39
CA SER A 854 2.03 -10.71 -20.69
C SER A 854 1.38 -9.66 -21.60
N SER A 855 0.06 -9.52 -21.54
CA SER A 855 -0.76 -8.66 -22.41
C SER A 855 -1.72 -7.79 -21.59
N PHE A 856 -2.17 -6.69 -22.19
CA PHE A 856 -3.15 -5.77 -21.62
C PHE A 856 -4.37 -5.66 -22.55
N VAL A 857 -5.57 -5.71 -21.98
CA VAL A 857 -6.82 -5.62 -22.76
C VAL A 857 -7.03 -4.16 -23.18
N PHE A 858 -7.35 -3.94 -24.46
CA PHE A 858 -7.71 -2.61 -24.95
C PHE A 858 -9.17 -2.31 -24.66
N ASP A 859 -9.47 -1.08 -24.23
CA ASP A 859 -10.84 -0.58 -24.02
C ASP A 859 -11.75 -0.78 -25.24
N ASN A 860 -11.19 -0.62 -26.45
CA ASN A 860 -11.86 -0.88 -27.73
C ASN A 860 -10.84 -0.89 -28.87
N THR A 861 -11.29 -1.19 -30.09
CA THR A 861 -10.45 -1.22 -31.30
C THR A 861 -9.75 0.11 -31.60
N ALA A 862 -10.40 1.25 -31.34
CA ALA A 862 -9.80 2.56 -31.57
C ALA A 862 -8.65 2.81 -30.58
N HIS A 863 -8.84 2.48 -29.29
CA HIS A 863 -7.77 2.53 -28.30
C HIS A 863 -6.58 1.65 -28.70
N GLY A 864 -6.83 0.40 -29.12
CA GLY A 864 -5.76 -0.47 -29.63
C GLY A 864 -5.02 0.14 -30.83
N ALA A 865 -5.77 0.66 -31.81
CA ALA A 865 -5.18 1.31 -32.99
C ALA A 865 -4.36 2.56 -32.63
N ASP A 866 -4.78 3.31 -31.63
CA ASP A 866 -4.07 4.51 -31.14
C ASP A 866 -2.78 4.15 -30.41
N LEU A 867 -2.79 3.09 -29.60
CA LEU A 867 -1.57 2.57 -28.95
C LEU A 867 -0.55 2.10 -29.99
N PHE A 868 -0.95 1.28 -30.97
CA PHE A 868 -0.04 0.82 -32.04
C PHE A 868 0.44 1.97 -32.94
N GLY A 869 -0.40 2.99 -33.14
CA GLY A 869 -0.06 4.19 -33.88
C GLY A 869 0.74 5.22 -33.09
N LEU A 870 1.10 4.95 -31.82
CA LEU A 870 1.76 5.89 -30.90
C LEU A 870 1.01 7.22 -30.73
N ARG A 871 -0.32 7.21 -30.89
CA ARG A 871 -1.19 8.40 -30.73
C ARG A 871 -1.60 8.63 -29.27
N THR A 872 -1.58 7.57 -28.47
CA THR A 872 -1.90 7.59 -27.03
C THR A 872 -0.87 6.73 -26.28
N PRO A 873 -0.39 7.15 -25.11
CA PRO A 873 0.46 6.31 -24.27
C PRO A 873 -0.36 5.20 -23.60
N GLY A 874 0.24 4.02 -23.41
CA GLY A 874 -0.38 2.94 -22.67
C GLY A 874 0.34 1.61 -22.85
N ASN A 875 -0.20 0.57 -22.21
CA ASN A 875 0.38 -0.77 -22.26
C ASN A 875 -0.28 -1.60 -23.36
N ILE A 876 0.55 -2.29 -24.14
CA ILE A 876 0.10 -3.24 -25.18
C ILE A 876 0.49 -4.65 -24.75
N TYR A 877 1.78 -4.85 -24.52
CA TYR A 877 2.38 -6.13 -24.21
C TYR A 877 3.63 -5.91 -23.37
N SER A 878 3.87 -6.75 -22.36
CA SER A 878 4.98 -6.59 -21.40
C SER A 878 6.37 -6.63 -22.04
N ARG A 879 6.50 -7.17 -23.26
CA ARG A 879 7.73 -7.10 -24.07
C ARG A 879 8.19 -5.65 -24.33
N ILE A 880 7.28 -4.67 -24.34
CA ILE A 880 7.64 -3.26 -24.64
C ILE A 880 7.31 -2.29 -23.48
N GLY A 881 6.45 -2.69 -22.55
CA GLY A 881 6.07 -1.88 -21.40
C GLY A 881 5.22 -2.67 -20.40
N ASN A 882 5.55 -2.55 -19.12
CA ASN A 882 4.85 -3.16 -18.00
C ASN A 882 4.84 -2.16 -16.82
N PRO A 883 3.72 -1.99 -16.08
CA PRO A 883 3.63 -1.01 -15.00
C PRO A 883 4.74 -1.11 -13.95
N THR A 884 5.10 -2.31 -13.50
CA THR A 884 6.17 -2.54 -12.51
C THR A 884 7.54 -2.17 -13.07
N VAL A 885 7.77 -2.43 -14.36
CA VAL A 885 9.00 -2.02 -15.06
C VAL A 885 9.04 -0.50 -15.22
N SER A 886 7.90 0.13 -15.52
CA SER A 886 7.81 1.58 -15.69
C SER A 886 8.10 2.35 -14.39
N VAL A 887 7.70 1.84 -13.22
CA VAL A 887 8.08 2.47 -11.94
C VAL A 887 9.60 2.43 -11.74
N PHE A 888 10.25 1.32 -12.07
CA PHE A 888 11.71 1.21 -12.02
C PHE A 888 12.38 2.18 -12.99
N GLU A 889 11.94 2.22 -14.25
CA GLU A 889 12.44 3.13 -15.29
C GLU A 889 12.30 4.60 -14.89
N GLN A 890 11.15 5.00 -14.34
CA GLN A 890 10.91 6.38 -13.88
C GLN A 890 11.83 6.76 -12.72
N ARG A 891 11.97 5.88 -11.71
CA ARG A 891 12.83 6.15 -10.54
C ARG A 891 14.28 6.26 -10.96
N ILE A 892 14.79 5.36 -11.79
CA ILE A 892 16.21 5.40 -12.19
C ILE A 892 16.50 6.59 -13.13
N ALA A 893 15.59 6.94 -14.03
CA ALA A 893 15.72 8.16 -14.83
C ALA A 893 15.81 9.41 -13.95
N ALA A 894 14.96 9.51 -12.92
CA ALA A 894 15.00 10.63 -11.96
C ALA A 894 16.31 10.68 -11.15
N LEU A 895 16.83 9.52 -10.73
CA LEU A 895 18.11 9.44 -10.01
C LEU A 895 19.29 9.88 -10.88
N GLU A 896 19.27 9.58 -12.17
CA GLU A 896 20.33 9.94 -13.13
C GLU A 896 20.16 11.34 -13.75
N GLY A 897 18.98 11.97 -13.59
CA GLY A 897 18.66 13.25 -14.21
C GLY A 897 18.29 13.14 -15.69
N GLY A 898 17.83 11.98 -16.13
CA GLY A 898 17.31 11.72 -17.47
C GLY A 898 15.82 12.03 -17.60
N ILE A 899 15.35 12.17 -18.84
CA ILE A 899 13.93 12.40 -19.16
C ILE A 899 13.13 11.10 -19.32
N GLY A 900 13.81 9.96 -19.45
CA GLY A 900 13.18 8.66 -19.61
C GLY A 900 14.21 7.53 -19.59
N ALA A 901 13.72 6.30 -19.35
CA ALA A 901 14.55 5.10 -19.36
C ALA A 901 13.80 3.92 -19.99
N VAL A 902 14.58 2.93 -20.45
CA VAL A 902 14.11 1.64 -20.95
C VAL A 902 14.91 0.52 -20.29
N ALA A 903 14.24 -0.30 -19.50
CA ALA A 903 14.84 -1.45 -18.84
C ALA A 903 15.02 -2.63 -19.81
N ALA A 904 16.08 -3.39 -19.59
CA ALA A 904 16.50 -4.51 -20.42
C ALA A 904 16.75 -5.76 -19.57
N SER A 905 16.74 -6.93 -20.22
CA SER A 905 17.01 -8.21 -19.58
C SER A 905 18.44 -8.36 -19.03
N SER A 906 19.38 -7.49 -19.41
CA SER A 906 20.75 -7.44 -18.86
C SER A 906 21.45 -6.11 -19.19
N GLY A 907 22.54 -5.78 -18.50
CA GLY A 907 23.39 -4.63 -18.86
C GLY A 907 23.94 -4.72 -20.30
N GLN A 908 24.32 -5.92 -20.75
CA GLN A 908 24.76 -6.17 -22.12
C GLN A 908 23.64 -5.93 -23.15
N SER A 909 22.40 -6.23 -22.79
CA SER A 909 21.23 -5.95 -23.62
C SER A 909 20.93 -4.46 -23.68
N ALA A 910 21.03 -3.73 -22.56
CA ALA A 910 20.88 -2.27 -22.54
C ALA A 910 21.91 -1.59 -23.43
N GLN A 911 23.19 -1.97 -23.31
CA GLN A 911 24.26 -1.49 -24.17
C GLN A 911 24.01 -1.81 -25.64
N ALA A 912 23.59 -3.04 -25.97
CA ALA A 912 23.28 -3.43 -27.34
C ALA A 912 22.13 -2.59 -27.93
N MET A 913 21.05 -2.39 -27.19
CA MET A 913 19.93 -1.56 -27.65
C MET A 913 20.34 -0.08 -27.83
N ALA A 914 21.18 0.46 -26.94
CA ALA A 914 21.69 1.82 -27.08
C ALA A 914 22.58 1.98 -28.31
N ILE A 915 23.52 1.06 -28.58
CA ILE A 915 24.41 1.21 -29.74
C ILE A 915 23.69 0.89 -31.05
N LEU A 916 22.86 -0.15 -31.10
CA LEU A 916 22.13 -0.52 -32.32
C LEU A 916 21.00 0.44 -32.67
N SER A 917 20.55 1.29 -31.74
CA SER A 917 19.68 2.42 -32.08
C SER A 917 20.42 3.60 -32.69
N LEU A 918 21.74 3.71 -32.49
CA LEU A 918 22.57 4.79 -33.03
C LEU A 918 23.29 4.41 -34.34
N ALA A 919 23.76 3.17 -34.44
CA ALA A 919 24.63 2.70 -35.51
C ALA A 919 24.02 1.56 -36.33
N SER A 920 24.24 1.60 -37.63
CA SER A 920 23.81 0.58 -38.59
C SER A 920 25.00 -0.02 -39.34
N HIS A 921 24.74 -0.96 -40.24
CA HIS A 921 25.77 -1.59 -41.06
C HIS A 921 26.65 -0.56 -41.79
N GLY A 922 27.97 -0.68 -41.62
CA GLY A 922 28.99 0.22 -42.18
C GLY A 922 29.32 1.44 -41.30
N ASP A 923 28.67 1.58 -40.14
CA ASP A 923 29.01 2.61 -39.15
C ASP A 923 30.08 2.14 -38.17
N ASN A 924 30.64 3.10 -37.43
CA ASN A 924 31.55 2.82 -36.34
C ASN A 924 31.23 3.62 -35.07
N ILE A 925 31.71 3.15 -33.93
CA ILE A 925 31.81 3.91 -32.69
C ILE A 925 33.28 4.02 -32.25
N VAL A 926 33.60 5.03 -31.43
CA VAL A 926 34.92 5.14 -30.80
C VAL A 926 34.77 4.87 -29.31
N SER A 927 35.58 3.96 -28.76
CA SER A 927 35.47 3.53 -27.37
C SER A 927 36.83 3.44 -26.68
N ALA A 928 36.88 3.66 -25.37
CA ALA A 928 38.06 3.33 -24.57
C ALA A 928 38.38 1.82 -24.60
N THR A 929 39.63 1.42 -24.37
CA THR A 929 39.99 -0.01 -24.22
C THR A 929 39.74 -0.56 -22.82
N ALA A 930 39.80 0.30 -21.80
CA ALA A 930 39.56 -0.09 -20.41
C ALA A 930 38.05 -0.19 -20.18
N LEU A 931 37.49 -1.35 -20.50
CA LEU A 931 36.07 -1.67 -20.41
C LEU A 931 35.89 -2.99 -19.67
N TYR A 932 34.69 -3.22 -19.16
CA TYR A 932 34.25 -4.54 -18.76
C TYR A 932 34.49 -5.55 -19.90
N GLY A 933 35.09 -6.70 -19.57
CA GLY A 933 35.47 -7.70 -20.56
C GLY A 933 34.32 -8.16 -21.47
N GLY A 934 33.10 -8.24 -20.94
CA GLY A 934 31.92 -8.56 -21.76
C GLY A 934 31.59 -7.47 -22.79
N THR A 935 31.68 -6.20 -22.39
CA THR A 935 31.47 -5.01 -23.23
C THR A 935 32.53 -4.92 -24.32
N TYR A 936 33.80 -5.12 -23.97
CA TYR A 936 34.90 -5.17 -24.95
C TYR A 936 34.67 -6.29 -25.97
N ASN A 937 34.30 -7.49 -25.52
CA ASN A 937 34.02 -8.62 -26.40
C ASN A 937 32.79 -8.35 -27.29
N GLN A 938 31.73 -7.74 -26.75
CA GLN A 938 30.54 -7.34 -27.51
C GLN A 938 30.93 -6.41 -28.67
N PHE A 939 31.75 -5.40 -28.41
CA PHE A 939 32.22 -4.44 -29.41
C PHE A 939 33.20 -5.03 -30.43
N LYS A 940 34.12 -5.90 -29.99
CA LYS A 940 35.17 -6.48 -30.84
C LYS A 940 34.68 -7.67 -31.68
N VAL A 941 33.76 -8.47 -31.16
CA VAL A 941 33.40 -9.79 -31.74
C VAL A 941 31.97 -9.84 -32.21
N LEU A 942 31.01 -9.35 -31.41
CA LEU A 942 29.59 -9.47 -31.74
C LEU A 942 29.15 -8.40 -32.74
N PHE A 943 29.40 -7.13 -32.46
CA PHE A 943 28.94 -6.00 -33.29
C PHE A 943 29.45 -6.01 -34.74
N PRO A 944 30.68 -6.46 -35.04
CA PRO A 944 31.11 -6.60 -36.43
C PRO A 944 30.24 -7.54 -37.25
N LYS A 945 29.56 -8.52 -36.63
CA LYS A 945 28.59 -9.39 -37.31
C LYS A 945 27.29 -8.66 -37.70
N PHE A 946 27.00 -7.54 -37.04
CA PHE A 946 25.93 -6.59 -37.42
C PHE A 946 26.45 -5.47 -38.33
N GLY A 947 27.72 -5.54 -38.77
CA GLY A 947 28.34 -4.53 -39.60
C GLY A 947 28.71 -3.23 -38.87
N VAL A 948 28.64 -3.21 -37.53
CA VAL A 948 29.07 -2.07 -36.70
C VAL A 948 30.46 -2.36 -36.16
N THR A 949 31.42 -1.47 -36.42
CA THR A 949 32.81 -1.64 -35.96
C THR A 949 33.15 -0.69 -34.82
N THR A 950 34.15 -1.05 -34.00
CA THR A 950 34.61 -0.21 -32.88
C THR A 950 36.07 0.17 -33.08
N LYS A 951 36.38 1.47 -33.00
CA LYS A 951 37.75 1.98 -32.94
C LYS A 951 38.11 2.21 -31.48
N PHE A 952 39.18 1.55 -31.03
CA PHE A 952 39.56 1.57 -29.62
C PHE A 952 40.67 2.58 -29.34
N VAL A 953 40.52 3.36 -28.26
CA VAL A 953 41.54 4.31 -27.75
C VAL A 953 42.05 3.88 -26.38
N SER A 954 43.37 3.93 -26.16
CA SER A 954 44.00 3.31 -24.98
C SER A 954 44.15 4.23 -23.77
N LYS A 955 44.45 5.52 -23.98
CA LYS A 955 44.58 6.50 -22.88
C LYS A 955 43.28 7.26 -22.58
N ALA A 956 42.30 7.18 -23.49
CA ALA A 956 40.98 7.80 -23.36
C ALA A 956 41.03 9.32 -23.08
N THR A 957 42.01 10.03 -23.65
CA THR A 957 42.03 11.51 -23.62
C THR A 957 41.07 12.08 -24.67
N PRO A 958 40.56 13.31 -24.50
CA PRO A 958 39.71 13.96 -25.50
C PRO A 958 40.32 13.97 -26.91
N GLU A 959 41.64 14.20 -27.02
CA GLU A 959 42.37 14.22 -28.28
C GLU A 959 42.45 12.84 -28.94
N ASP A 960 42.64 11.78 -28.15
CA ASP A 960 42.67 10.40 -28.68
C ASP A 960 41.30 10.03 -29.29
N PHE A 961 40.20 10.43 -28.63
CA PHE A 961 38.86 10.25 -29.17
C PHE A 961 38.67 11.05 -30.47
N GLU A 962 39.02 12.34 -30.46
CA GLU A 962 38.84 13.22 -31.62
C GLU A 962 39.56 12.70 -32.87
N GLN A 963 40.77 12.16 -32.72
CA GLN A 963 41.57 11.62 -33.84
C GLN A 963 40.94 10.39 -34.53
N GLN A 964 40.06 9.66 -33.84
CA GLN A 964 39.42 8.44 -34.39
C GLN A 964 38.05 8.72 -35.03
N ILE A 965 37.50 9.91 -34.85
CA ILE A 965 36.19 10.29 -35.40
C ILE A 965 36.27 10.46 -36.91
N ASP A 966 35.32 9.88 -37.63
CA ASP A 966 35.10 10.08 -39.06
C ASP A 966 33.63 10.38 -39.39
N SER A 967 33.30 10.44 -40.68
CA SER A 967 31.93 10.70 -41.16
C SER A 967 30.94 9.55 -40.85
N ARG A 968 31.44 8.37 -40.48
CA ARG A 968 30.66 7.17 -40.14
C ARG A 968 30.61 6.89 -38.64
N THR A 969 31.34 7.65 -37.82
CA THR A 969 31.27 7.55 -36.36
C THR A 969 29.90 7.98 -35.84
N LYS A 970 29.30 7.18 -34.95
CA LYS A 970 27.95 7.40 -34.41
C LYS A 970 27.89 7.68 -32.92
N ALA A 971 28.94 7.38 -32.16
CA ALA A 971 28.99 7.65 -30.74
C ALA A 971 30.43 7.59 -30.23
N LEU A 972 30.69 8.32 -29.15
CA LEU A 972 31.79 8.02 -28.23
C LEU A 972 31.25 7.16 -27.08
N TYR A 973 32.05 6.19 -26.61
CA TYR A 973 31.67 5.31 -25.50
C TYR A 973 32.77 5.24 -24.44
N VAL A 974 32.37 5.43 -23.18
CA VAL A 974 33.25 5.31 -22.00
C VAL A 974 32.50 4.68 -20.83
N GLU A 975 33.25 4.17 -19.85
CA GLU A 975 32.72 3.86 -18.52
C GLU A 975 33.02 5.05 -17.59
N SER A 976 32.10 5.38 -16.69
CA SER A 976 32.30 6.42 -15.65
C SER A 976 33.52 6.15 -14.77
N ILE A 977 33.71 4.88 -14.42
CA ILE A 977 34.89 4.32 -13.75
C ILE A 977 35.26 3.06 -14.54
N SER A 978 36.46 3.04 -15.12
CA SER A 978 36.86 1.96 -16.02
C SER A 978 37.07 0.62 -15.32
N ASN A 979 36.93 -0.48 -16.05
CA ASN A 979 37.25 -1.83 -15.57
C ASN A 979 38.38 -2.43 -16.43
N PRO A 980 39.45 -3.02 -15.85
CA PRO A 980 39.76 -3.19 -14.43
C PRO A 980 40.66 -2.09 -13.83
N ARG A 981 40.91 -0.98 -14.55
CA ARG A 981 41.87 0.06 -14.12
C ARG A 981 41.30 1.11 -13.17
N TYR A 982 39.97 1.22 -13.10
CA TYR A 982 39.26 2.22 -12.28
C TYR A 982 39.61 3.66 -12.62
N ASP A 983 40.02 3.91 -13.85
CA ASP A 983 40.29 5.26 -14.34
C ASP A 983 38.99 6.06 -14.40
N VAL A 984 39.02 7.28 -13.86
CA VAL A 984 37.96 8.28 -14.03
C VAL A 984 38.41 9.26 -15.11
N VAL A 985 37.67 9.31 -16.21
CA VAL A 985 37.98 10.14 -17.37
C VAL A 985 37.36 11.54 -17.25
N ASP A 986 37.89 12.51 -17.99
CA ASP A 986 37.31 13.85 -18.10
C ASP A 986 36.05 13.83 -18.98
N LEU A 987 34.92 13.47 -18.37
CA LEU A 987 33.64 13.28 -19.07
C LEU A 987 33.18 14.53 -19.80
N GLN A 988 33.35 15.71 -19.19
CA GLN A 988 32.92 16.97 -19.81
C GLN A 988 33.75 17.31 -21.05
N ALA A 989 35.07 17.13 -21.00
CA ALA A 989 35.91 17.35 -22.17
C ALA A 989 35.60 16.37 -23.30
N ILE A 990 35.34 15.10 -23.00
CA ILE A 990 34.95 14.08 -23.98
C ILE A 990 33.57 14.39 -24.58
N ALA A 991 32.59 14.81 -23.77
CA ALA A 991 31.28 15.24 -24.24
C ALA A 991 31.38 16.41 -25.22
N ASN A 992 32.21 17.42 -24.89
CA ASN A 992 32.45 18.57 -25.77
C ASN A 992 33.03 18.14 -27.13
N VAL A 993 33.96 17.16 -27.13
CA VAL A 993 34.47 16.57 -28.39
C VAL A 993 33.35 15.88 -29.16
N ALA A 994 32.53 15.05 -28.51
CA ALA A 994 31.40 14.38 -29.16
C ALA A 994 30.45 15.39 -29.84
N HIS A 995 30.02 16.40 -29.09
CA HIS A 995 29.08 17.43 -29.55
C HIS A 995 29.65 18.29 -30.67
N LYS A 996 30.95 18.62 -30.63
CA LYS A 996 31.65 19.33 -31.72
C LYS A 996 31.53 18.61 -33.06
N HIS A 997 31.47 17.27 -33.05
CA HIS A 997 31.32 16.43 -34.24
C HIS A 997 29.88 15.99 -34.52
N GLY A 998 28.92 16.50 -33.75
CA GLY A 998 27.49 16.19 -33.90
C GLY A 998 27.16 14.72 -33.61
N ILE A 999 27.85 14.09 -32.66
CA ILE A 999 27.59 12.72 -32.19
C ILE A 999 27.38 12.69 -30.67
N PRO A 1000 26.59 11.75 -30.12
CA PRO A 1000 26.35 11.64 -28.69
C PRO A 1000 27.53 10.98 -27.95
N LEU A 1001 27.65 11.30 -26.66
CA LEU A 1001 28.43 10.54 -25.69
C LEU A 1001 27.53 9.53 -24.96
N VAL A 1002 27.90 8.25 -25.03
CA VAL A 1002 27.29 7.16 -24.26
C VAL A 1002 28.20 6.79 -23.10
N VAL A 1003 27.67 6.79 -21.87
CA VAL A 1003 28.43 6.45 -20.66
C VAL A 1003 27.85 5.22 -19.97
N ASP A 1004 28.67 4.20 -19.75
CA ASP A 1004 28.32 3.13 -18.80
C ASP A 1004 28.51 3.64 -17.38
N ASN A 1005 27.41 3.80 -16.66
CA ASN A 1005 27.42 4.30 -15.29
C ASN A 1005 27.20 3.22 -14.22
N THR A 1006 27.43 1.95 -14.56
CA THR A 1006 27.23 0.83 -13.62
C THR A 1006 28.00 1.05 -12.31
N PHE A 1007 29.24 1.55 -12.40
CA PHE A 1007 30.08 1.86 -11.23
C PHE A 1007 29.72 3.20 -10.57
N GLY A 1008 28.91 4.03 -11.22
CA GLY A 1008 28.31 5.25 -10.67
C GLY A 1008 27.14 5.00 -9.71
N LEU A 1009 26.69 3.74 -9.61
CA LEU A 1009 25.70 3.26 -8.66
C LEU A 1009 24.33 3.96 -8.83
N GLY A 1010 23.73 3.92 -10.02
CA GLY A 1010 22.43 4.54 -10.29
C GLY A 1010 22.41 6.03 -9.97
N GLY A 1011 23.44 6.75 -10.40
CA GLY A 1011 23.62 8.18 -10.16
C GLY A 1011 24.21 8.57 -8.81
N TYR A 1012 24.34 7.65 -7.84
CA TYR A 1012 24.73 8.01 -6.47
C TYR A 1012 26.15 8.59 -6.38
N LEU A 1013 27.11 8.01 -7.09
CA LEU A 1013 28.51 8.49 -7.11
C LEU A 1013 28.77 9.52 -8.20
N ILE A 1014 28.06 9.46 -9.32
CA ILE A 1014 28.21 10.42 -10.40
C ILE A 1014 26.96 10.36 -11.28
N ARG A 1015 26.51 11.52 -11.74
CA ARG A 1015 25.50 11.67 -12.79
C ARG A 1015 26.17 12.12 -14.08
N PRO A 1016 26.51 11.23 -15.02
CA PRO A 1016 27.20 11.63 -16.25
C PRO A 1016 26.45 12.70 -17.07
N ILE A 1017 25.11 12.72 -16.97
CA ILE A 1017 24.25 13.71 -17.64
C ILE A 1017 24.52 15.14 -17.16
N ASP A 1018 24.96 15.32 -15.91
CA ASP A 1018 25.38 16.63 -15.37
C ASP A 1018 26.67 17.13 -16.04
N TYR A 1019 27.44 16.24 -16.66
CA TYR A 1019 28.71 16.51 -17.34
C TYR A 1019 28.65 16.35 -18.86
N GLY A 1020 27.45 16.33 -19.45
CA GLY A 1020 27.25 16.36 -20.90
C GLY A 1020 27.11 14.99 -21.57
N ALA A 1021 27.03 13.89 -20.81
CA ALA A 1021 26.61 12.61 -21.39
C ALA A 1021 25.18 12.71 -21.92
N ASP A 1022 24.96 12.17 -23.13
CA ASP A 1022 23.65 12.20 -23.78
C ASP A 1022 22.82 10.97 -23.42
N ILE A 1023 23.49 9.83 -23.29
CA ILE A 1023 22.88 8.52 -23.01
C ILE A 1023 23.69 7.85 -21.90
N VAL A 1024 23.00 7.32 -20.91
CA VAL A 1024 23.59 6.49 -19.86
C VAL A 1024 23.11 5.06 -20.04
N VAL A 1025 24.02 4.09 -19.90
CA VAL A 1025 23.67 2.67 -19.80
C VAL A 1025 24.17 2.11 -18.48
N GLU A 1026 23.41 1.22 -17.86
CA GLU A 1026 23.82 0.59 -16.61
C GLU A 1026 23.45 -0.89 -16.57
N SER A 1027 24.29 -1.68 -15.91
CA SER A 1027 23.95 -3.02 -15.46
C SER A 1027 23.25 -2.94 -14.11
N ALA A 1028 21.92 -2.87 -14.13
CA ALA A 1028 21.08 -2.89 -12.93
C ALA A 1028 21.26 -4.17 -12.09
N THR A 1029 21.85 -5.22 -12.68
CA THR A 1029 22.31 -6.45 -12.01
C THR A 1029 23.24 -6.19 -10.81
N LYS A 1030 24.04 -5.12 -10.87
CA LYS A 1030 25.10 -4.82 -9.89
C LYS A 1030 24.51 -4.06 -8.71
N TRP A 1031 25.01 -2.87 -8.39
CA TRP A 1031 24.64 -2.17 -7.16
C TRP A 1031 23.19 -1.67 -7.10
N ILE A 1032 22.54 -1.43 -8.25
CA ILE A 1032 21.10 -1.12 -8.28
C ILE A 1032 20.31 -2.26 -7.63
N GLY A 1033 20.46 -3.50 -8.12
CA GLY A 1033 19.88 -4.69 -7.51
C GLY A 1033 20.49 -5.01 -6.14
N GLY A 1034 21.82 -5.00 -6.03
CA GLY A 1034 22.60 -4.99 -4.80
C GLY A 1034 22.68 -6.31 -4.03
N HIS A 1035 21.82 -7.29 -4.31
CA HIS A 1035 21.66 -8.49 -3.48
C HIS A 1035 22.06 -9.79 -4.20
N GLY A 1036 22.59 -9.69 -5.43
CA GLY A 1036 23.01 -10.85 -6.23
C GLY A 1036 21.84 -11.77 -6.64
N THR A 1037 20.68 -11.21 -6.97
CA THR A 1037 19.44 -11.99 -7.23
C THR A 1037 18.88 -11.85 -8.65
N THR A 1038 19.14 -10.73 -9.33
CA THR A 1038 18.42 -10.35 -10.55
C THR A 1038 19.40 -9.85 -11.61
N ILE A 1039 19.31 -10.38 -12.82
CA ILE A 1039 20.04 -9.87 -13.98
C ILE A 1039 19.14 -8.86 -14.70
N ALA A 1040 19.65 -7.66 -14.93
CA ALA A 1040 18.96 -6.57 -15.59
C ALA A 1040 19.94 -5.50 -16.09
N GLY A 1041 19.46 -4.66 -17.01
CA GLY A 1041 20.12 -3.45 -17.45
C GLY A 1041 19.13 -2.33 -17.70
N VAL A 1042 19.62 -1.12 -17.95
CA VAL A 1042 18.77 0.02 -18.28
C VAL A 1042 19.50 1.00 -19.20
N VAL A 1043 18.77 1.57 -20.15
CA VAL A 1043 19.19 2.71 -20.99
C VAL A 1043 18.45 3.94 -20.48
N ILE A 1044 19.15 5.04 -20.24
CA ILE A 1044 18.59 6.31 -19.77
C ILE A 1044 18.96 7.40 -20.77
N ASP A 1045 17.98 8.21 -21.15
CA ASP A 1045 18.12 9.30 -22.10
C ASP A 1045 18.14 10.64 -21.36
N SER A 1046 19.15 11.47 -21.63
CA SER A 1046 19.22 12.83 -21.10
C SER A 1046 18.17 13.75 -21.71
N GLY A 1047 17.71 13.48 -22.94
CA GLY A 1047 16.86 14.36 -23.72
C GLY A 1047 17.55 15.64 -24.20
N LYS A 1048 18.88 15.74 -24.09
CA LYS A 1048 19.63 16.96 -24.39
C LYS A 1048 20.25 16.97 -25.79
N PHE A 1049 20.47 15.81 -26.40
CA PHE A 1049 21.08 15.72 -27.73
C PHE A 1049 20.10 16.12 -28.83
N ASP A 1050 20.51 17.05 -29.70
CA ASP A 1050 19.70 17.54 -30.81
C ASP A 1050 19.88 16.63 -32.05
N TRP A 1051 19.03 15.60 -32.14
CA TRP A 1051 19.05 14.63 -33.24
C TRP A 1051 18.78 15.28 -34.60
N GLY A 1052 17.98 16.36 -34.64
CA GLY A 1052 17.64 17.09 -35.86
C GLY A 1052 18.81 17.89 -36.44
N LYS A 1053 19.63 18.52 -35.60
CA LYS A 1053 20.80 19.29 -36.06
C LYS A 1053 22.00 18.43 -36.45
N SER A 1054 22.13 17.25 -35.87
CA SER A 1054 23.27 16.36 -36.14
C SER A 1054 23.37 15.95 -37.61
N GLY A 1055 22.25 15.64 -38.25
CA GLY A 1055 22.21 15.11 -39.62
C GLY A 1055 22.81 13.70 -39.79
N ARG A 1056 23.31 13.07 -38.71
CA ARG A 1056 23.93 11.75 -38.76
C ARG A 1056 22.98 10.59 -38.46
N PHE A 1057 21.77 10.85 -37.95
CA PHE A 1057 20.87 9.81 -37.42
C PHE A 1057 19.53 9.76 -38.16
N PRO A 1058 19.52 9.31 -39.44
CA PRO A 1058 18.31 9.28 -40.26
C PRO A 1058 17.19 8.43 -39.64
N GLN A 1059 17.51 7.43 -38.81
CA GLN A 1059 16.51 6.62 -38.12
C GLN A 1059 15.60 7.42 -37.17
N PHE A 1060 16.03 8.60 -36.73
CA PHE A 1060 15.22 9.49 -35.90
C PHE A 1060 14.55 10.61 -36.71
N THR A 1061 15.17 11.08 -37.79
CA THR A 1061 14.73 12.28 -38.53
C THR A 1061 14.00 11.96 -39.85
N GLU A 1062 14.24 10.80 -40.45
CA GLU A 1062 13.58 10.35 -41.68
C GLU A 1062 12.35 9.49 -41.42
N PRO A 1063 11.44 9.31 -42.41
CA PRO A 1063 10.23 8.53 -42.23
C PRO A 1063 10.56 7.06 -41.92
N SER A 1064 10.03 6.56 -40.80
CA SER A 1064 10.20 5.17 -40.37
C SER A 1064 9.25 4.23 -41.13
N GLU A 1065 9.81 3.24 -41.84
CA GLU A 1065 9.02 2.22 -42.54
C GLU A 1065 8.17 1.39 -41.57
N GLY A 1066 8.76 0.97 -40.43
CA GLY A 1066 8.09 0.17 -39.40
C GLY A 1066 6.95 0.91 -38.66
N TYR A 1067 6.86 2.22 -38.84
CA TYR A 1067 5.83 3.08 -38.25
C TYR A 1067 5.13 3.96 -39.30
N HIS A 1068 4.95 3.43 -40.51
CA HIS A 1068 4.13 4.04 -41.57
C HIS A 1068 4.49 5.49 -41.93
N GLY A 1069 5.79 5.80 -41.95
CA GLY A 1069 6.32 7.11 -42.30
C GLY A 1069 6.43 8.09 -41.13
N LEU A 1070 6.21 7.65 -39.90
CA LEU A 1070 6.44 8.46 -38.70
C LEU A 1070 7.90 8.95 -38.64
N ARG A 1071 8.09 10.25 -38.41
CA ARG A 1071 9.39 10.86 -38.12
C ARG A 1071 9.52 11.04 -36.61
N PHE A 1072 10.33 10.23 -35.95
CA PHE A 1072 10.40 10.18 -34.48
C PHE A 1072 10.78 11.53 -33.85
N TRP A 1073 11.75 12.24 -34.43
CA TRP A 1073 12.19 13.55 -33.93
C TRP A 1073 11.08 14.61 -34.03
N GLU A 1074 10.33 14.63 -35.13
CA GLU A 1074 9.21 15.57 -35.29
C GLU A 1074 8.05 15.25 -34.33
N ALA A 1075 7.76 13.97 -34.11
CA ALA A 1075 6.63 13.53 -33.29
C ALA A 1075 6.90 13.63 -31.78
N MET A 1076 8.12 13.30 -31.34
CA MET A 1076 8.45 13.11 -29.92
C MET A 1076 9.46 14.14 -29.38
N GLY A 1077 10.07 14.95 -30.24
CA GLY A 1077 11.13 15.88 -29.87
C GLY A 1077 12.23 15.17 -29.09
N ASN A 1078 12.56 15.70 -27.91
CA ASN A 1078 13.65 15.21 -27.06
C ASN A 1078 13.49 13.75 -26.60
N GLN A 1079 12.30 13.15 -26.68
CA GLN A 1079 12.08 11.73 -26.35
C GLN A 1079 12.30 10.77 -27.53
N ALA A 1080 12.71 11.26 -28.70
CA ALA A 1080 12.81 10.44 -29.91
C ALA A 1080 13.72 9.21 -29.74
N PHE A 1081 14.89 9.37 -29.11
CA PHE A 1081 15.83 8.27 -28.89
C PHE A 1081 15.25 7.20 -27.97
N ILE A 1082 14.82 7.57 -26.76
CA ILE A 1082 14.31 6.57 -25.81
C ILE A 1082 13.04 5.88 -26.29
N THR A 1083 12.17 6.60 -27.00
CA THR A 1083 11.00 6.01 -27.66
C THR A 1083 11.44 5.02 -28.73
N TYR A 1084 12.40 5.37 -29.59
CA TYR A 1084 12.92 4.46 -30.60
C TYR A 1084 13.52 3.19 -29.98
N VAL A 1085 14.30 3.32 -28.91
CA VAL A 1085 14.82 2.18 -28.14
C VAL A 1085 13.69 1.27 -27.67
N ARG A 1086 12.60 1.81 -27.13
CA ARG A 1086 11.45 1.02 -26.66
C ARG A 1086 10.67 0.34 -27.79
N VAL A 1087 10.31 1.12 -28.81
CA VAL A 1087 9.30 0.69 -29.78
C VAL A 1087 9.90 -0.01 -30.99
N VAL A 1088 11.21 0.12 -31.22
CA VAL A 1088 11.94 -0.60 -32.27
C VAL A 1088 12.86 -1.66 -31.67
N LEU A 1089 13.89 -1.27 -30.90
CA LEU A 1089 14.91 -2.22 -30.45
C LEU A 1089 14.37 -3.21 -29.42
N LEU A 1090 13.77 -2.73 -28.33
CA LEU A 1090 13.22 -3.59 -27.30
C LEU A 1090 12.06 -4.43 -27.84
N ARG A 1091 11.20 -3.83 -28.67
CA ARG A 1091 10.15 -4.56 -29.40
C ARG A 1091 10.78 -5.71 -30.18
N ASP A 1092 11.62 -5.42 -31.16
CA ASP A 1092 11.97 -6.41 -32.18
C ASP A 1092 13.06 -7.40 -31.73
N LEU A 1093 13.96 -7.00 -30.82
CA LEU A 1093 14.92 -7.92 -30.21
C LEU A 1093 14.33 -8.67 -29.01
N GLY A 1094 13.32 -8.10 -28.33
CA GLY A 1094 12.62 -8.75 -27.23
C GLY A 1094 13.41 -8.89 -25.93
N SER A 1095 14.49 -8.12 -25.73
CA SER A 1095 15.32 -8.18 -24.51
C SER A 1095 14.70 -7.45 -23.32
N CYS A 1096 13.44 -7.76 -23.00
CA CYS A 1096 12.66 -7.13 -21.94
C CYS A 1096 13.01 -7.65 -20.54
N LEU A 1097 13.00 -6.74 -19.56
CA LEU A 1097 13.08 -7.08 -18.14
C LEU A 1097 11.78 -7.74 -17.67
N ASP A 1098 11.87 -8.80 -16.87
CA ASP A 1098 10.70 -9.41 -16.27
C ASP A 1098 10.16 -8.60 -15.07
N PRO A 1099 8.84 -8.58 -14.82
CA PRO A 1099 8.26 -7.75 -13.77
C PRO A 1099 8.70 -8.11 -12.35
N PHE A 1100 8.98 -9.39 -12.06
CA PHE A 1100 9.47 -9.82 -10.75
C PHE A 1100 10.92 -9.37 -10.52
N GLY A 1101 11.76 -9.47 -11.55
CA GLY A 1101 13.08 -8.86 -11.59
C GLY A 1101 13.01 -7.37 -11.30
N SER A 1102 12.14 -6.62 -11.99
CA SER A 1102 11.93 -5.19 -11.73
C SER A 1102 11.52 -4.90 -10.28
N PHE A 1103 10.61 -5.69 -9.72
CA PHE A 1103 10.23 -5.58 -8.31
C PHE A 1103 11.44 -5.73 -7.39
N LEU A 1104 12.30 -6.73 -7.59
CA LEU A 1104 13.52 -6.91 -6.79
C LEU A 1104 14.54 -5.76 -6.96
N LEU A 1105 14.59 -5.12 -8.13
CA LEU A 1105 15.43 -3.94 -8.37
C LEU A 1105 14.89 -2.71 -7.64
N LEU A 1106 13.57 -2.51 -7.60
CA LEU A 1106 12.94 -1.41 -6.84
C LEU A 1106 13.30 -1.50 -5.35
N GLN A 1107 13.21 -2.70 -4.78
CA GLN A 1107 13.64 -2.96 -3.40
C GLN A 1107 15.16 -2.74 -3.22
N GLY A 1108 15.94 -2.79 -4.31
CA GLY A 1108 17.37 -2.51 -4.30
C GLY A 1108 17.60 -1.00 -4.26
N LEU A 1109 16.94 -0.28 -5.16
CA LEU A 1109 16.97 1.18 -5.26
C LEU A 1109 16.65 1.87 -3.94
N GLU A 1110 15.65 1.37 -3.20
CA GLU A 1110 15.24 1.97 -1.92
C GLU A 1110 16.35 2.04 -0.88
N THR A 1111 17.30 1.10 -0.90
CA THR A 1111 18.44 1.05 0.02
C THR A 1111 19.78 1.41 -0.64
N LEU A 1112 19.77 1.83 -1.91
CA LEU A 1112 20.98 2.05 -2.71
C LEU A 1112 21.93 3.07 -2.09
N SER A 1113 21.42 4.18 -1.54
CA SER A 1113 22.26 5.21 -0.92
C SER A 1113 22.99 4.72 0.33
N LEU A 1114 22.32 3.96 1.20
CA LEU A 1114 22.92 3.40 2.42
C LEU A 1114 23.96 2.33 2.08
N ARG A 1115 23.64 1.44 1.13
CA ARG A 1115 24.57 0.42 0.65
C ARG A 1115 25.77 1.07 -0.03
N GLY A 1116 25.53 2.03 -0.93
CA GLY A 1116 26.56 2.78 -1.65
C GLY A 1116 27.54 3.48 -0.71
N GLN A 1117 27.02 4.15 0.33
CA GLN A 1117 27.83 4.74 1.39
C GLN A 1117 28.73 3.68 2.06
N ARG A 1118 28.15 2.59 2.58
CA ARG A 1118 28.90 1.54 3.28
C ARG A 1118 29.94 0.87 2.37
N HIS A 1119 29.58 0.57 1.12
CA HIS A 1119 30.50 0.04 0.13
C HIS A 1119 31.71 0.96 -0.07
N CYS A 1120 31.50 2.26 -0.24
CA CYS A 1120 32.60 3.21 -0.46
C CYS A 1120 33.49 3.35 0.80
N GLU A 1121 32.88 3.45 1.99
CA GLU A 1121 33.60 3.50 3.27
C GLU A 1121 34.47 2.25 3.47
N ASN A 1122 33.89 1.07 3.29
CA ASN A 1122 34.61 -0.20 3.41
C ASN A 1122 35.73 -0.31 2.37
N THR A 1123 35.48 0.10 1.13
CA THR A 1123 36.48 0.01 0.05
C THR A 1123 37.67 0.91 0.31
N LEU A 1124 37.44 2.16 0.73
CA LEU A 1124 38.53 3.08 1.08
C LEU A 1124 39.34 2.54 2.25
N ALA A 1125 38.67 2.02 3.29
CA ALA A 1125 39.34 1.43 4.44
C ALA A 1125 40.17 0.19 4.06
N MET A 1126 39.64 -0.70 3.21
CA MET A 1126 40.40 -1.84 2.69
C MET A 1126 41.58 -1.41 1.82
N ALA A 1127 41.40 -0.44 0.93
CA ALA A 1127 42.47 0.06 0.07
C ALA A 1127 43.65 0.61 0.89
N GLN A 1128 43.36 1.40 1.93
CA GLN A 1128 44.37 1.94 2.84
C GLN A 1128 45.04 0.89 3.72
N TYR A 1129 44.30 -0.17 4.10
CA TYR A 1129 44.85 -1.31 4.84
C TYR A 1129 45.80 -2.12 3.93
N LEU A 1130 45.38 -2.43 2.71
CA LEU A 1130 46.16 -3.20 1.73
C LEU A 1130 47.43 -2.43 1.30
N GLU A 1131 47.38 -1.10 1.15
CA GLU A 1131 48.54 -0.27 0.76
C GLU A 1131 49.70 -0.36 1.79
N LYS A 1132 49.39 -0.78 3.03
CA LYS A 1132 50.37 -0.93 4.12
C LYS A 1132 50.75 -2.38 4.38
N HIS A 1133 50.10 -3.35 3.73
CA HIS A 1133 50.28 -4.76 4.04
C HIS A 1133 51.54 -5.32 3.37
N PRO A 1134 52.45 -6.01 4.09
CA PRO A 1134 53.74 -6.43 3.55
C PRO A 1134 53.67 -7.46 2.41
N LYS A 1135 52.54 -8.18 2.29
CA LYS A 1135 52.28 -9.16 1.21
C LYS A 1135 51.56 -8.56 0.00
N VAL A 1136 51.39 -7.24 -0.04
CA VAL A 1136 50.76 -6.51 -1.14
C VAL A 1136 51.79 -5.62 -1.81
N SER A 1137 51.95 -5.74 -3.13
CA SER A 1137 52.95 -5.01 -3.91
C SER A 1137 52.46 -3.64 -4.40
N TRP A 1138 51.17 -3.53 -4.69
CA TRP A 1138 50.51 -2.29 -5.14
C TRP A 1138 48.99 -2.38 -4.92
N VAL A 1139 48.33 -1.24 -4.83
CA VAL A 1139 46.85 -1.14 -4.75
C VAL A 1139 46.36 -0.13 -5.78
N LEU A 1140 45.28 -0.50 -6.48
CA LEU A 1140 44.61 0.33 -7.48
C LEU A 1140 43.19 0.63 -7.00
N TYR A 1141 43.00 1.84 -6.51
CA TYR A 1141 41.70 2.37 -6.08
C TYR A 1141 41.65 3.89 -6.28
N PRO A 1142 40.62 4.47 -6.92
CA PRO A 1142 40.58 5.91 -7.23
C PRO A 1142 40.58 6.82 -6.00
N GLY A 1143 40.26 6.30 -4.82
CA GLY A 1143 40.31 7.04 -3.56
C GLY A 1143 41.71 7.21 -2.97
N LEU A 1144 42.72 6.48 -3.47
CA LEU A 1144 44.11 6.64 -3.03
C LEU A 1144 44.82 7.74 -3.81
N ALA A 1145 45.65 8.53 -3.12
CA ALA A 1145 46.44 9.59 -3.74
C ALA A 1145 47.46 9.08 -4.76
N SER A 1146 47.84 7.80 -4.64
CA SER A 1146 48.71 7.07 -5.56
C SER A 1146 48.04 6.71 -6.89
N HIS A 1147 46.70 6.78 -6.98
CA HIS A 1147 45.97 6.45 -8.20
C HIS A 1147 46.17 7.52 -9.30
N PRO A 1148 46.47 7.14 -10.56
CA PRO A 1148 46.77 8.10 -11.63
C PRO A 1148 45.67 9.15 -11.88
N THR A 1149 44.41 8.75 -11.69
CA THR A 1149 43.24 9.61 -11.92
C THR A 1149 42.58 10.11 -10.63
N HIS A 1150 43.25 10.07 -9.47
CA HIS A 1150 42.69 10.52 -8.18
C HIS A 1150 42.17 11.95 -8.20
N ALA A 1151 42.89 12.86 -8.87
CA ALA A 1151 42.50 14.27 -9.00
C ALA A 1151 41.18 14.41 -9.77
N THR A 1152 41.06 13.72 -10.91
CA THR A 1152 39.83 13.66 -11.72
C THR A 1152 38.70 13.00 -10.95
N ALA A 1153 38.98 11.90 -10.25
CA ALA A 1153 37.99 11.20 -9.42
C ALA A 1153 37.40 12.12 -8.34
N LYS A 1154 38.23 12.94 -7.68
CA LYS A 1154 37.77 13.96 -6.70
C LYS A 1154 36.88 15.05 -7.30
N GLN A 1155 37.08 15.37 -8.58
CA GLN A 1155 36.28 16.37 -9.28
C GLN A 1155 34.91 15.82 -9.67
N TYR A 1156 34.86 14.58 -10.16
CA TYR A 1156 33.67 14.01 -10.79
C TYR A 1156 32.82 13.15 -9.85
N LEU A 1157 33.46 12.39 -8.96
CA LEU A 1157 32.78 11.49 -8.04
C LEU A 1157 32.35 12.22 -6.77
N ARG A 1158 31.12 11.97 -6.35
CA ARG A 1158 30.51 12.42 -5.10
C ARG A 1158 30.27 11.22 -4.19
N ASN A 1159 30.19 11.47 -2.88
CA ASN A 1159 29.85 10.46 -1.86
C ASN A 1159 30.80 9.24 -1.76
N GLY A 1160 31.94 9.22 -2.46
CA GLY A 1160 32.91 8.12 -2.40
C GLY A 1160 33.69 7.96 -3.70
N PHE A 1161 34.51 6.90 -3.78
CA PHE A 1161 35.39 6.61 -4.92
C PHE A 1161 35.13 5.23 -5.55
N GLY A 1162 33.91 4.72 -5.42
CA GLY A 1162 33.53 3.39 -5.90
C GLY A 1162 33.77 2.28 -4.88
N ALA A 1163 33.30 1.09 -5.26
CA ALA A 1163 33.19 -0.08 -4.38
C ALA A 1163 34.08 -1.27 -4.79
N VAL A 1164 35.01 -1.02 -5.72
CA VAL A 1164 35.89 -2.05 -6.27
C VAL A 1164 37.32 -1.54 -6.20
N LEU A 1165 38.24 -2.41 -5.81
CA LEU A 1165 39.67 -2.18 -5.85
C LEU A 1165 40.37 -3.39 -6.46
N SER A 1166 41.60 -3.20 -6.88
CA SER A 1166 42.52 -4.29 -7.22
C SER A 1166 43.81 -4.13 -6.43
N PHE A 1167 44.49 -5.23 -6.16
CA PHE A 1167 45.82 -5.18 -5.57
C PHE A 1167 46.70 -6.30 -6.14
N GLY A 1168 48.02 -6.09 -6.13
CA GLY A 1168 49.00 -7.10 -6.47
C GLY A 1168 49.42 -7.90 -5.25
N VAL A 1169 49.30 -9.22 -5.30
CA VAL A 1169 49.80 -10.10 -4.25
C VAL A 1169 51.27 -10.48 -4.50
N VAL A 1170 52.10 -10.39 -3.46
CA VAL A 1170 53.50 -10.84 -3.55
C VAL A 1170 53.52 -12.35 -3.81
N GLY A 1171 54.41 -12.79 -4.72
CA GLY A 1171 54.51 -14.19 -5.15
C GLY A 1171 53.69 -14.55 -6.40
N GLY A 1172 52.97 -13.59 -6.99
CA GLY A 1172 52.34 -13.78 -8.31
C GLY A 1172 51.14 -14.72 -8.30
N GLU A 1173 50.96 -15.46 -9.40
CA GLU A 1173 49.77 -16.28 -9.66
C GLU A 1173 49.55 -17.40 -8.64
N GLU A 1174 50.62 -18.06 -8.18
CA GLU A 1174 50.54 -19.16 -7.21
C GLU A 1174 50.01 -18.66 -5.85
N ASN A 1175 50.62 -17.60 -5.32
CA ASN A 1175 50.17 -16.97 -4.09
C ASN A 1175 48.78 -16.34 -4.25
N GLY A 1176 48.45 -15.82 -5.43
CA GLY A 1176 47.14 -15.26 -5.72
C GLY A 1176 46.01 -16.29 -5.63
N ALA A 1177 46.19 -17.46 -6.25
CA ALA A 1177 45.21 -18.55 -6.15
C ALA A 1177 45.08 -19.05 -4.70
N LYS A 1178 46.21 -19.32 -4.04
CA LYS A 1178 46.23 -19.82 -2.65
C LYS A 1178 45.59 -18.84 -1.66
N PHE A 1179 45.83 -17.54 -1.83
CA PHE A 1179 45.21 -16.49 -1.03
C PHE A 1179 43.69 -16.50 -1.18
N VAL A 1180 43.19 -16.49 -2.43
CA VAL A 1180 41.76 -16.49 -2.72
C VAL A 1180 41.06 -17.73 -2.16
N ASP A 1181 41.66 -18.90 -2.32
CA ASP A 1181 41.10 -20.17 -1.82
C ASP A 1181 41.13 -20.29 -0.29
N SER A 1182 41.92 -19.45 0.39
CA SER A 1182 42.06 -19.46 1.86
C SER A 1182 41.03 -18.57 2.58
N LEU A 1183 40.29 -17.73 1.86
CA LEU A 1183 39.28 -16.84 2.43
C LEU A 1183 38.05 -17.62 2.91
N LYS A 1184 37.47 -17.20 4.03
CA LYS A 1184 36.33 -17.85 4.70
C LYS A 1184 35.06 -17.01 4.66
N LEU A 1185 35.20 -15.69 4.58
CA LEU A 1185 34.09 -14.75 4.51
C LEU A 1185 33.88 -14.27 3.06
N ALA A 1186 34.95 -13.81 2.40
CA ALA A 1186 34.90 -13.35 1.02
C ALA A 1186 34.53 -14.50 0.07
N SER A 1187 33.59 -14.26 -0.85
CA SER A 1187 33.16 -15.26 -1.82
C SER A 1187 33.97 -15.19 -3.11
N ASN A 1188 34.62 -16.29 -3.51
CA ASN A 1188 35.29 -16.41 -4.80
C ASN A 1188 34.26 -16.54 -5.94
N LEU A 1189 33.93 -15.43 -6.61
CA LEU A 1189 32.86 -15.36 -7.61
C LEU A 1189 33.12 -14.26 -8.65
N ALA A 1190 32.79 -14.55 -9.91
CA ALA A 1190 32.89 -13.60 -11.03
C ALA A 1190 31.74 -12.57 -11.07
N ASN A 1191 31.48 -11.85 -9.97
CA ASN A 1191 30.48 -10.77 -9.88
C ASN A 1191 31.06 -9.53 -9.15
N VAL A 1192 30.34 -8.41 -9.17
CA VAL A 1192 30.64 -7.19 -8.38
C VAL A 1192 29.32 -6.57 -7.90
N GLY A 1193 29.36 -5.77 -6.83
CA GLY A 1193 28.22 -5.00 -6.33
C GLY A 1193 27.12 -5.80 -5.62
N ASP A 1194 27.49 -6.93 -5.02
CA ASP A 1194 26.65 -7.65 -4.04
C ASP A 1194 26.88 -7.07 -2.63
N MET A 1195 25.93 -7.27 -1.72
CA MET A 1195 26.07 -6.98 -0.28
C MET A 1195 27.22 -7.75 0.36
N LYS A 1196 27.61 -8.88 -0.23
CA LYS A 1196 28.74 -9.70 0.21
C LYS A 1196 30.04 -9.22 -0.45
N THR A 1197 31.14 -9.31 0.28
CA THR A 1197 32.47 -9.10 -0.28
C THR A 1197 32.79 -10.24 -1.25
N LEU A 1198 33.08 -9.86 -2.50
CA LEU A 1198 33.42 -10.78 -3.57
C LEU A 1198 34.86 -10.59 -3.97
N ILE A 1199 35.55 -11.69 -4.23
CA ILE A 1199 36.95 -11.69 -4.63
C ILE A 1199 37.15 -12.60 -5.83
N ILE A 1200 38.13 -12.27 -6.66
CA ILE A 1200 38.55 -13.14 -7.76
C ILE A 1200 39.99 -12.85 -8.17
N HIS A 1201 40.69 -13.86 -8.66
CA HIS A 1201 41.99 -13.73 -9.32
C HIS A 1201 41.79 -13.75 -10.85
N PRO A 1202 41.76 -12.59 -11.54
CA PRO A 1202 41.30 -12.53 -12.93
C PRO A 1202 42.17 -13.30 -13.92
N ALA A 1203 43.49 -13.34 -13.71
CA ALA A 1203 44.42 -13.97 -14.66
C ALA A 1203 44.18 -15.47 -14.84
N SER A 1204 43.84 -16.20 -13.76
CA SER A 1204 43.55 -17.64 -13.81
C SER A 1204 42.06 -17.97 -14.00
N THR A 1205 41.18 -16.96 -14.09
CA THR A 1205 39.72 -17.16 -14.15
C THR A 1205 39.09 -16.35 -15.30
N THR A 1206 38.54 -15.17 -15.02
CA THR A 1206 37.73 -14.35 -15.94
C THR A 1206 38.46 -13.96 -17.23
N HIS A 1207 39.79 -13.88 -17.19
CA HIS A 1207 40.61 -13.50 -18.34
C HIS A 1207 41.48 -14.65 -18.86
N GLN A 1208 41.23 -15.88 -18.40
CA GLN A 1208 41.98 -17.08 -18.84
C GLN A 1208 41.84 -17.35 -20.35
N GLN A 1209 40.78 -16.85 -20.99
CA GLN A 1209 40.58 -16.97 -22.44
C GLN A 1209 41.52 -16.07 -23.27
N LEU A 1210 42.14 -15.07 -22.65
CA LEU A 1210 43.12 -14.20 -23.29
C LEU A 1210 44.52 -14.80 -23.16
N ASN A 1211 45.38 -14.60 -24.16
CA ASN A 1211 46.79 -14.93 -24.02
C ASN A 1211 47.51 -13.91 -23.10
N ASP A 1212 48.72 -14.22 -22.63
CA ASP A 1212 49.44 -13.36 -21.67
C ASP A 1212 49.66 -11.92 -22.16
N LYS A 1213 49.89 -11.72 -23.47
CA LYS A 1213 50.04 -10.37 -24.03
C LYS A 1213 48.73 -9.59 -24.01
N GLU A 1214 47.62 -10.27 -24.28
CA GLU A 1214 46.28 -9.68 -24.24
C GLU A 1214 45.81 -9.39 -22.81
N GLN A 1215 46.11 -10.27 -21.85
CA GLN A 1215 45.88 -10.04 -20.41
C GLN A 1215 46.63 -8.78 -19.95
N LEU A 1216 47.93 -8.68 -20.26
CA LEU A 1216 48.72 -7.52 -19.87
C LEU A 1216 48.22 -6.23 -20.55
N ALA A 1217 47.84 -6.30 -21.83
CA ALA A 1217 47.30 -5.17 -22.57
C ALA A 1217 45.97 -4.65 -21.98
N SER A 1218 45.12 -5.53 -21.45
CA SER A 1218 43.89 -5.17 -20.74
C SER A 1218 44.11 -4.72 -19.29
N GLY A 1219 45.36 -4.72 -18.81
CA GLY A 1219 45.71 -4.34 -17.43
C GLY A 1219 45.59 -5.45 -16.40
N VAL A 1220 45.51 -6.72 -16.84
CA VAL A 1220 45.47 -7.90 -15.96
C VAL A 1220 46.88 -8.48 -15.84
N THR A 1221 47.50 -8.28 -14.67
CA THR A 1221 48.78 -8.90 -14.31
C THR A 1221 48.55 -10.22 -13.56
N LYS A 1222 49.57 -11.08 -13.52
CA LYS A 1222 49.50 -12.41 -12.88
C LYS A 1222 49.36 -12.36 -11.35
N ASP A 1223 49.66 -11.23 -10.74
CA ASP A 1223 49.52 -10.97 -9.30
C ASP A 1223 48.20 -10.26 -8.95
N LEU A 1224 47.39 -9.87 -9.94
CA LEU A 1224 46.22 -9.04 -9.72
C LEU A 1224 45.09 -9.83 -9.04
N ILE A 1225 44.65 -9.32 -7.89
CA ILE A 1225 43.42 -9.74 -7.22
C ILE A 1225 42.41 -8.58 -7.31
N ARG A 1226 41.19 -8.89 -7.74
CA ARG A 1226 40.08 -7.94 -7.74
C ARG A 1226 39.16 -8.20 -6.56
N VAL A 1227 38.83 -7.14 -5.83
CA VAL A 1227 37.89 -7.20 -4.71
C VAL A 1227 36.73 -6.23 -4.96
N SER A 1228 35.52 -6.77 -4.98
CA SER A 1228 34.29 -5.97 -4.85
C SER A 1228 33.89 -6.01 -3.38
N VAL A 1229 34.17 -4.93 -2.66
CA VAL A 1229 34.03 -4.90 -1.20
C VAL A 1229 32.55 -4.78 -0.84
N GLY A 1230 32.07 -5.64 0.05
CA GLY A 1230 30.68 -5.74 0.49
C GLY A 1230 30.33 -4.78 1.62
N CYS A 1231 29.21 -5.07 2.28
CA CYS A 1231 28.66 -4.30 3.39
C CYS A 1231 28.85 -4.97 4.76
N GLU A 1232 29.66 -6.04 4.84
CA GLU A 1232 30.10 -6.61 6.12
C GLU A 1232 30.79 -5.55 6.99
N TRP A 1233 30.96 -5.85 8.28
CA TRP A 1233 31.78 -4.99 9.12
C TRP A 1233 33.23 -5.04 8.67
N ILE A 1234 33.83 -3.87 8.45
CA ILE A 1234 35.16 -3.75 7.84
C ILE A 1234 36.23 -4.57 8.56
N LYS A 1235 36.17 -4.68 9.89
CA LYS A 1235 37.18 -5.45 10.64
C LYS A 1235 37.04 -6.95 10.44
N ASP A 1236 35.83 -7.46 10.17
CA ASP A 1236 35.64 -8.88 9.83
C ASP A 1236 36.21 -9.17 8.44
N ILE A 1237 36.07 -8.24 7.49
CA ILE A 1237 36.72 -8.35 6.17
C ILE A 1237 38.25 -8.35 6.32
N GLN A 1238 38.80 -7.41 7.09
CA GLN A 1238 40.24 -7.33 7.34
C GLN A 1238 40.77 -8.60 8.03
N ALA A 1239 40.05 -9.12 9.02
CA ALA A 1239 40.44 -10.35 9.71
C ALA A 1239 40.41 -11.59 8.78
N ASP A 1240 39.45 -11.67 7.86
CA ASP A 1240 39.42 -12.73 6.84
C ASP A 1240 40.62 -12.64 5.89
N PHE A 1241 41.02 -11.41 5.52
CA PHE A 1241 42.20 -11.16 4.70
C PHE A 1241 43.50 -11.48 5.45
N ASP A 1242 43.64 -11.06 6.72
CA ASP A 1242 44.79 -11.36 7.56
C ASP A 1242 45.02 -12.88 7.63
N GLN A 1243 43.99 -13.67 7.95
CA GLN A 1243 44.14 -15.13 8.06
C GLN A 1243 44.42 -15.80 6.72
N ALA A 1244 43.97 -15.23 5.60
CA ALA A 1244 44.29 -15.73 4.26
C ALA A 1244 45.73 -15.37 3.86
N PHE A 1245 46.22 -14.18 4.24
CA PHE A 1245 47.61 -13.78 4.03
C PHE A 1245 48.58 -14.63 4.85
N GLU A 1246 48.18 -15.17 6.00
CA GLU A 1246 48.99 -16.14 6.75
C GLU A 1246 49.22 -17.46 6.00
N GLN A 1247 48.37 -17.78 5.02
CA GLN A 1247 48.49 -19.03 4.25
C GLN A 1247 49.48 -18.96 3.08
N ILE A 1248 49.91 -17.77 2.67
CA ILE A 1248 50.82 -17.57 1.54
C ILE A 1248 52.22 -17.20 2.05
N GLU A 1249 53.28 -17.45 1.28
CA GLU A 1249 54.67 -17.15 1.70
C GLU A 1249 55.03 -15.68 1.50
#